data_AF-A0A1Q2MJA0-F1
#
_entry.id   AF-A0A1Q2MJA0-F1
#
_cell.length_a   1.000
_cell.length_b   1.000
_cell.length_c   1.000
_cell.angle_alpha   90.00
_cell.angle_beta   90.00
_cell.angle_gamma   90.00
#
_symmetry.space_group_name_H-M   'P 1'
#
loop_
_entity.id
_entity.type
_entity.pdbx_description
1 polymer ?
#
loop_
_entity_poly.entity_id
_entity_poly.type
_entity_poly.pdbx_seq_one_letter_code
_entity_poly.pdbx_strand_id
1 'polypeptide(L)'
;MKQLVLILQIFVLLASVTCFEVVAGEEATTIIYLDGSRNRCGEGSSWEDACSSFDAAYGALQKAVKNEGHAELWITAGTYKIAPVVITQGMYVFGGFKGCEDKLSQRDPFLTTDNATVLQVKDPKSDLITVSGCRNVRLDGLVLKGIRSPSGNASAMRVVDCDGDVSFKHCLFTGNVNADGGPAAVIHNSNVSFMYCLFSDNRIVALKAGGGAVRITGNSSPQFHYSTFSRNSADAGFGGAVYIDITSDCRLLFCECNIVSNKAKLGAGAMYIKNAVGGVRLYESTVVLNRTMTPDADEFSGAVHIKGNQQSPARLEIDGFATCLSDNYVLAGDGKYDYVDSVSYGYAVIDKDKQAHVDHLKSKVADRQVDESYFDKRPDTKEYRQFLHLPPMVNKKPAAGCNVKYQFEEFSGTGVYHSVFLPSNWQPGGKYPVIMDIPGNPFEHYWGDISSGRPESSPIGYGVSNGKAICIGLPCISPDGNSHVRALGDVKQTVAYMKKVAVWVSREMGGDPARMILTGYSRGGQGTAFLGRYDDEIADIWLGWLHYDGFDMPLEPHVHMRKYSYNVTEDDYRVDGNIIKRFARIKGRSTFIVNSGYVNLFEAYNKKYGFPCEHVLTGSRNHNPDWSLMETETLKQARQWYSRTLIELTGTGQASGIVTDTNSRPVQGAVVYTGLTRFASTGNDGRFVFEGLPVGPREFVLVISGKTQAKKQITIKEGLNSTVKFD
;
A
#
# COMPACT_ATOMS: atom_id res chain seq x y z
N MET A 1 16.44 -44.01 1.43
CA MET A 1 15.50 -43.35 2.37
C MET A 1 15.26 -41.87 2.07
N LYS A 2 16.28 -41.01 1.89
CA LYS A 2 16.06 -39.57 1.57
C LYS A 2 15.47 -39.30 0.16
N GLN A 3 15.67 -40.19 -0.81
CA GLN A 3 15.00 -40.10 -2.13
C GLN A 3 13.57 -40.68 -2.14
N LEU A 4 13.23 -41.54 -1.16
CA LEU A 4 11.87 -42.10 -1.05
C LEU A 4 10.89 -41.11 -0.38
N VAL A 5 11.39 -40.25 0.51
CA VAL A 5 10.62 -39.18 1.16
C VAL A 5 10.31 -38.04 0.18
N LEU A 6 11.20 -37.76 -0.78
CA LEU A 6 10.97 -36.73 -1.80
C LEU A 6 9.93 -37.17 -2.84
N ILE A 7 9.89 -38.46 -3.19
CA ILE A 7 8.86 -39.01 -4.11
C ILE A 7 7.49 -39.09 -3.41
N LEU A 8 7.43 -39.40 -2.10
CA LEU A 8 6.16 -39.37 -1.36
C LEU A 8 5.61 -37.95 -1.16
N GLN A 9 6.47 -36.93 -0.98
CA GLN A 9 6.02 -35.53 -0.89
C GLN A 9 5.55 -34.96 -2.24
N ILE A 10 6.11 -35.46 -3.35
CA ILE A 10 5.65 -35.12 -4.70
C ILE A 10 4.31 -35.81 -5.02
N PHE A 11 4.07 -37.03 -4.54
CA PHE A 11 2.77 -37.71 -4.72
C PHE A 11 1.64 -37.14 -3.84
N VAL A 12 1.94 -36.56 -2.67
CA VAL A 12 0.92 -35.85 -1.86
C VAL A 12 0.60 -34.46 -2.44
N LEU A 13 1.50 -33.85 -3.22
CA LEU A 13 1.21 -32.61 -3.97
C LEU A 13 0.56 -32.82 -5.35
N LEU A 14 0.60 -34.04 -5.91
CA LEU A 14 0.00 -34.37 -7.22
C LEU A 14 -1.33 -35.13 -7.12
N ALA A 15 -1.75 -35.57 -5.94
CA ALA A 15 -3.05 -36.23 -5.74
C ALA A 15 -4.24 -35.27 -5.54
N SER A 16 -4.04 -33.94 -5.57
CA SER A 16 -5.12 -32.95 -5.54
C SER A 16 -5.47 -32.37 -6.91
N VAL A 17 -4.92 -32.91 -8.01
CA VAL A 17 -5.23 -32.48 -9.38
C VAL A 17 -5.46 -33.71 -10.24
N THR A 18 -6.69 -34.23 -10.20
CA THR A 18 -7.50 -34.78 -11.32
C THR A 18 -8.62 -35.63 -10.74
N CYS A 19 -9.71 -34.98 -10.33
CA CYS A 19 -11.03 -35.56 -10.51
C CYS A 19 -11.69 -34.68 -11.57
N PHE A 20 -11.66 -35.13 -12.82
CA PHE A 20 -12.63 -34.66 -13.81
C PHE A 20 -13.97 -35.19 -13.33
N GLU A 21 -14.62 -34.44 -12.44
CA GLU A 21 -16.06 -34.57 -12.31
C GLU A 21 -16.65 -34.18 -13.66
N VAL A 22 -17.53 -35.05 -14.14
CA VAL A 22 -18.49 -34.71 -15.18
C VAL A 22 -19.07 -33.35 -14.80
N VAL A 23 -18.88 -32.35 -15.65
CA VAL A 23 -19.53 -31.04 -15.52
C VAL A 23 -21.04 -31.30 -15.62
N ALA A 24 -21.66 -31.57 -14.48
CA ALA A 24 -23.04 -31.20 -14.26
C ALA A 24 -23.07 -29.70 -14.53
N GLY A 25 -23.91 -29.26 -15.47
CA GLY A 25 -23.97 -27.85 -15.86
C GLY A 25 -24.08 -26.99 -14.61
N GLU A 26 -23.22 -25.97 -14.49
CA GLU A 26 -23.37 -24.95 -13.45
C GLU A 26 -24.81 -24.44 -13.54
N GLU A 27 -25.63 -24.79 -12.54
CA GLU A 27 -26.95 -24.19 -12.42
C GLU A 27 -26.72 -22.68 -12.30
N ALA A 28 -27.36 -21.92 -13.19
CA ALA A 28 -27.29 -20.48 -13.18
C ALA A 28 -27.70 -19.98 -11.79
N THR A 29 -26.80 -19.29 -11.11
CA THR A 29 -27.08 -18.79 -9.76
C THR A 29 -28.10 -17.67 -9.83
N THR A 30 -29.18 -17.75 -9.04
CA THR A 30 -30.14 -16.65 -8.95
C THR A 30 -29.50 -15.41 -8.31
N ILE A 31 -29.64 -14.28 -9.01
CA ILE A 31 -29.16 -12.96 -8.58
C ILE A 31 -30.36 -12.09 -8.25
N ILE A 32 -30.36 -11.53 -7.05
CA ILE A 32 -31.33 -10.53 -6.59
C ILE A 32 -30.67 -9.14 -6.68
N TYR A 33 -31.32 -8.22 -7.36
CA TYR A 33 -30.83 -6.86 -7.57
C TYR A 33 -31.49 -5.87 -6.62
N LEU A 34 -30.69 -5.05 -5.93
CA LEU A 34 -31.12 -3.98 -5.03
C LEU A 34 -30.57 -2.63 -5.49
N ASP A 35 -31.47 -1.71 -5.82
CA ASP A 35 -31.15 -0.32 -6.13
C ASP A 35 -32.01 0.65 -5.29
N GLY A 36 -31.41 1.19 -4.23
CA GLY A 36 -32.06 2.12 -3.30
C GLY A 36 -32.42 3.48 -3.90
N SER A 37 -31.97 3.79 -5.13
CA SER A 37 -32.34 5.03 -5.83
C SER A 37 -33.70 4.96 -6.51
N ARG A 38 -34.29 3.76 -6.60
CA ARG A 38 -35.54 3.54 -7.34
C ARG A 38 -36.77 4.01 -6.57
N ASN A 39 -37.67 4.69 -7.28
CA ASN A 39 -38.94 5.18 -6.73
C ASN A 39 -40.02 4.09 -6.59
N ARG A 40 -39.84 2.91 -7.20
CA ARG A 40 -40.75 1.77 -7.13
C ARG A 40 -39.94 0.50 -6.87
N CYS A 41 -40.46 -0.36 -6.00
CA CYS A 41 -39.86 -1.66 -5.69
C CYS A 41 -40.27 -2.67 -6.76
N GLY A 42 -39.31 -3.18 -7.53
CA GLY A 42 -39.49 -4.36 -8.36
C GLY A 42 -39.24 -5.66 -7.58
N GLU A 43 -39.28 -6.81 -8.28
CA GLU A 43 -39.09 -8.14 -7.67
C GLU A 43 -37.61 -8.52 -7.51
N GLY A 44 -36.69 -7.74 -8.09
CA GLY A 44 -35.25 -7.93 -7.98
C GLY A 44 -34.68 -8.87 -9.03
N SER A 45 -35.35 -9.08 -10.17
CA SER A 45 -34.92 -10.02 -11.23
C SER A 45 -33.89 -9.45 -12.22
N SER A 46 -33.78 -8.12 -12.32
CA SER A 46 -32.75 -7.39 -13.07
C SER A 46 -32.52 -6.01 -12.44
N TRP A 47 -31.56 -5.22 -12.94
CA TRP A 47 -31.41 -3.81 -12.52
C TRP A 47 -32.65 -2.96 -12.85
N GLU A 48 -33.31 -3.20 -13.99
CA GLU A 48 -34.55 -2.53 -14.38
C GLU A 48 -35.74 -2.92 -13.50
N ASP A 49 -35.69 -4.08 -12.86
CA ASP A 49 -36.69 -4.60 -11.91
C ASP A 49 -36.14 -4.68 -10.47
N ALA A 50 -35.11 -3.91 -10.13
CA ALA A 50 -34.46 -4.04 -8.82
C ALA A 50 -35.41 -3.72 -7.67
N CYS A 51 -35.24 -4.43 -6.56
CA CYS A 51 -35.85 -4.06 -5.28
C CYS A 51 -35.40 -2.65 -4.89
N SER A 52 -36.29 -1.83 -4.34
CA SER A 52 -35.95 -0.46 -3.91
C SER A 52 -35.64 -0.35 -2.41
N SER A 53 -35.69 -1.47 -1.68
CA SER A 53 -35.37 -1.52 -0.25
C SER A 53 -34.66 -2.82 0.12
N PHE A 54 -33.79 -2.74 1.13
CA PHE A 54 -33.06 -3.90 1.60
C PHE A 54 -34.00 -4.97 2.18
N ASP A 55 -35.06 -4.57 2.89
CA ASP A 55 -36.01 -5.51 3.50
C ASP A 55 -36.70 -6.38 2.41
N ALA A 56 -37.06 -5.78 1.27
CA ALA A 56 -37.61 -6.52 0.12
C ALA A 56 -36.59 -7.44 -0.54
N ALA A 57 -35.38 -6.92 -0.82
CA ALA A 57 -34.32 -7.68 -1.46
C ALA A 57 -33.85 -8.87 -0.60
N TYR A 58 -33.76 -8.68 0.72
CA TYR A 58 -33.42 -9.72 1.67
C TYR A 58 -34.50 -10.82 1.74
N GLY A 59 -35.78 -10.45 1.69
CA GLY A 59 -36.88 -11.43 1.59
C GLY A 59 -36.83 -12.24 0.29
N ALA A 60 -36.50 -11.60 -0.83
CA ALA A 60 -36.30 -12.28 -2.12
C ALA A 60 -35.09 -13.22 -2.07
N LEU A 61 -33.97 -12.78 -1.48
CA LEU A 61 -32.79 -13.60 -1.27
C LEU A 61 -33.10 -14.85 -0.44
N GLN A 62 -33.81 -14.69 0.68
CA GLN A 62 -34.24 -15.82 1.52
C GLN A 62 -35.07 -16.84 0.75
N LYS A 63 -35.98 -16.37 -0.12
CA LYS A 63 -36.81 -17.23 -0.96
C LYS A 63 -35.97 -17.98 -2.00
N ALA A 64 -35.04 -17.30 -2.67
CA ALA A 64 -34.15 -17.89 -3.66
C ALA A 64 -33.26 -18.98 -3.04
N VAL A 65 -32.59 -18.68 -1.92
CA VAL A 65 -31.77 -19.67 -1.18
C VAL A 65 -32.59 -20.89 -0.75
N LYS A 66 -33.83 -20.70 -0.31
CA LYS A 66 -34.71 -21.83 0.07
C LYS A 66 -35.02 -22.76 -1.10
N ASN A 67 -35.07 -22.24 -2.33
CA ASN A 67 -35.41 -23.01 -3.52
C ASN A 67 -34.19 -23.66 -4.17
N GLU A 68 -33.07 -22.94 -4.21
CA GLU A 68 -31.89 -23.30 -5.03
C GLU A 68 -30.66 -23.68 -4.18
N GLY A 69 -30.74 -23.54 -2.86
CA GLY A 69 -29.64 -23.83 -1.94
C GLY A 69 -28.61 -22.70 -1.81
N HIS A 70 -28.50 -21.82 -2.80
CA HIS A 70 -27.72 -20.58 -2.75
C HIS A 70 -28.29 -19.50 -3.64
N ALA A 71 -27.96 -18.23 -3.36
CA ALA A 71 -28.32 -17.08 -4.19
C ALA A 71 -27.45 -15.87 -3.87
N GLU A 72 -27.39 -14.92 -4.79
CA GLU A 72 -26.64 -13.68 -4.67
C GLU A 72 -27.56 -12.47 -4.48
N LEU A 73 -27.10 -11.49 -3.69
CA LEU A 73 -27.70 -10.17 -3.57
C LEU A 73 -26.71 -9.11 -4.01
N TRP A 74 -27.01 -8.42 -5.11
CA TRP A 74 -26.19 -7.36 -5.69
C TRP A 74 -26.77 -6.00 -5.34
N ILE A 75 -25.98 -5.14 -4.71
CA ILE A 75 -26.44 -3.90 -4.10
C ILE A 75 -25.73 -2.70 -4.70
N THR A 76 -26.48 -1.72 -5.20
CA THR A 76 -25.90 -0.47 -5.70
C THR A 76 -25.29 0.38 -4.57
N ALA A 77 -24.41 1.31 -4.94
CA ALA A 77 -23.90 2.32 -4.03
C ALA A 77 -25.05 3.12 -3.38
N GLY A 78 -24.92 3.43 -2.10
CA GLY A 78 -25.97 4.12 -1.35
C GLY A 78 -25.92 3.80 0.14
N THR A 79 -26.68 4.56 0.93
CA THR A 79 -26.86 4.27 2.37
C THR A 79 -28.21 3.64 2.62
N TYR A 80 -28.19 2.38 3.06
CA TYR A 80 -29.34 1.57 3.39
C TYR A 80 -29.45 1.49 4.90
N LYS A 81 -30.51 2.11 5.46
CA LYS A 81 -30.86 1.89 6.86
C LYS A 81 -31.67 0.60 6.95
N ILE A 82 -31.14 -0.43 7.61
CA ILE A 82 -31.72 -1.77 7.61
C ILE A 82 -32.09 -2.23 9.02
N ALA A 83 -33.12 -3.07 9.13
CA ALA A 83 -33.34 -3.82 10.36
C ALA A 83 -32.20 -4.84 10.56
N PRO A 84 -31.95 -5.32 11.78
CA PRO A 84 -31.05 -6.45 12.02
C PRO A 84 -31.38 -7.64 11.09
N VAL A 85 -30.37 -8.21 10.45
CA VAL A 85 -30.56 -9.34 9.53
C VAL A 85 -29.71 -10.55 9.91
N VAL A 86 -30.23 -11.74 9.58
CA VAL A 86 -29.55 -13.01 9.81
C VAL A 86 -29.12 -13.60 8.46
N ILE A 87 -27.82 -13.68 8.21
CA ILE A 87 -27.29 -14.30 6.99
C ILE A 87 -27.07 -15.79 7.26
N THR A 88 -27.75 -16.63 6.49
CA THR A 88 -27.72 -18.10 6.62
C THR A 88 -26.95 -18.72 5.46
N GLN A 89 -26.74 -20.04 5.54
CA GLN A 89 -26.03 -20.82 4.52
C GLN A 89 -26.59 -20.55 3.11
N GLY A 90 -25.68 -20.39 2.13
CA GLY A 90 -26.01 -20.17 0.73
C GLY A 90 -26.28 -18.71 0.35
N MET A 91 -26.23 -17.77 1.30
CA MET A 91 -26.38 -16.35 1.01
C MET A 91 -25.04 -15.70 0.67
N TYR A 92 -24.99 -15.08 -0.51
CA TYR A 92 -23.88 -14.24 -0.94
C TYR A 92 -24.35 -12.79 -1.13
N VAL A 93 -23.70 -11.84 -0.47
CA VAL A 93 -24.10 -10.43 -0.48
C VAL A 93 -22.94 -9.56 -0.96
N PHE A 94 -23.19 -8.82 -2.04
CA PHE A 94 -22.18 -8.08 -2.76
C PHE A 94 -22.59 -6.61 -2.88
N GLY A 95 -21.72 -5.71 -2.43
CA GLY A 95 -21.83 -4.27 -2.67
C GLY A 95 -20.82 -3.78 -3.71
N GLY A 96 -20.94 -2.48 -4.03
CA GLY A 96 -20.04 -1.81 -4.97
C GLY A 96 -20.55 -1.75 -6.42
N PHE A 97 -21.83 -2.02 -6.66
CA PHE A 97 -22.44 -1.94 -7.99
C PHE A 97 -22.91 -0.52 -8.33
N LYS A 98 -22.92 -0.21 -9.63
CA LYS A 98 -23.47 1.02 -10.21
C LYS A 98 -24.91 0.85 -10.70
N GLY A 99 -25.38 -0.38 -10.86
CA GLY A 99 -26.73 -0.68 -11.32
C GLY A 99 -26.82 -0.95 -12.83
N CYS A 100 -25.73 -1.37 -13.46
CA CYS A 100 -25.70 -1.68 -14.89
C CYS A 100 -24.87 -2.94 -15.21
N GLU A 101 -24.33 -3.60 -14.20
CA GLU A 101 -23.44 -4.75 -14.35
C GLU A 101 -24.23 -6.04 -14.64
N ASP A 102 -23.73 -6.87 -15.55
CA ASP A 102 -24.25 -8.21 -15.83
C ASP A 102 -23.35 -9.33 -15.29
N LYS A 103 -22.18 -8.97 -14.75
CA LYS A 103 -21.18 -9.90 -14.20
C LYS A 103 -20.60 -9.37 -12.89
N LEU A 104 -20.37 -10.28 -11.94
CA LEU A 104 -19.78 -9.96 -10.64
C LEU A 104 -18.41 -9.25 -10.76
N SER A 105 -17.63 -9.60 -11.80
CA SER A 105 -16.30 -9.01 -12.05
C SER A 105 -16.33 -7.55 -12.55
N GLN A 106 -17.50 -7.02 -12.92
CA GLN A 106 -17.64 -5.62 -13.35
C GLN A 106 -17.83 -4.66 -12.18
N ARG A 107 -18.22 -5.16 -11.00
CA ARG A 107 -18.39 -4.32 -9.80
C ARG A 107 -17.04 -3.81 -9.31
N ASP A 108 -17.07 -2.71 -8.56
CA ASP A 108 -15.91 -2.20 -7.85
C ASP A 108 -16.00 -2.56 -6.35
N PRO A 109 -15.29 -3.60 -5.89
CA PRO A 109 -15.36 -4.06 -4.50
C PRO A 109 -14.68 -3.12 -3.50
N PHE A 110 -13.79 -2.24 -3.96
CA PHE A 110 -12.96 -1.40 -3.09
C PHE A 110 -13.71 -0.10 -2.77
N LEU A 111 -14.23 -0.01 -1.56
CA LEU A 111 -15.19 1.04 -1.18
C LEU A 111 -14.54 2.43 -1.09
N THR A 112 -15.12 3.40 -1.81
CA THR A 112 -14.85 4.83 -1.73
C THR A 112 -16.15 5.59 -1.47
N THR A 113 -16.09 6.91 -1.27
CA THR A 113 -17.29 7.74 -1.10
C THR A 113 -18.31 7.56 -2.22
N ASP A 114 -17.86 7.26 -3.45
CA ASP A 114 -18.69 7.31 -4.65
C ASP A 114 -19.35 5.97 -5.00
N ASN A 115 -18.85 4.84 -4.49
CA ASN A 115 -19.38 3.49 -4.77
C ASN A 115 -19.73 2.70 -3.50
N ALA A 116 -19.68 3.32 -2.33
CA ALA A 116 -19.92 2.61 -1.08
C ALA A 116 -21.37 2.14 -0.95
N THR A 117 -21.55 0.83 -0.82
CA THR A 117 -22.78 0.24 -0.28
C THR A 117 -22.70 0.26 1.24
N VAL A 118 -23.39 1.21 1.86
CA VAL A 118 -23.39 1.43 3.31
C VAL A 118 -24.62 0.78 3.93
N LEU A 119 -24.41 -0.27 4.72
CA LEU A 119 -25.44 -0.85 5.56
C LEU A 119 -25.34 -0.21 6.95
N GLN A 120 -26.39 0.50 7.32
CA GLN A 120 -26.50 1.18 8.60
C GLN A 120 -27.66 0.59 9.40
N VAL A 121 -27.45 0.21 10.65
CA VAL A 121 -28.53 -0.35 11.46
C VAL A 121 -29.60 0.70 11.77
N LYS A 122 -30.89 0.32 11.70
CA LYS A 122 -32.03 1.16 12.11
C LYS A 122 -32.08 1.35 13.62
N ASP A 123 -31.87 0.27 14.37
CA ASP A 123 -31.73 0.30 15.83
C ASP A 123 -30.25 0.19 16.24
N PRO A 124 -29.61 1.31 16.68
CA PRO A 124 -28.19 1.33 17.05
C PRO A 124 -27.80 0.39 18.19
N LYS A 125 -28.78 -0.18 18.92
CA LYS A 125 -28.56 -1.08 20.06
C LYS A 125 -28.69 -2.56 19.71
N SER A 126 -29.00 -2.88 18.46
CA SER A 126 -29.12 -4.25 17.96
C SER A 126 -27.95 -4.58 17.02
N ASP A 127 -27.61 -5.87 16.90
CA ASP A 127 -26.62 -6.30 15.90
C ASP A 127 -27.10 -5.91 14.49
N LEU A 128 -26.19 -5.48 13.62
CA LEU A 128 -26.52 -5.14 12.23
C LEU A 128 -26.69 -6.42 11.40
N ILE A 129 -25.66 -7.27 11.38
CA ILE A 129 -25.70 -8.58 10.71
C ILE A 129 -25.30 -9.66 11.70
N THR A 130 -26.08 -10.74 11.76
CA THR A 130 -25.74 -11.98 12.44
C THR A 130 -25.55 -13.10 11.42
N VAL A 131 -24.44 -13.82 11.50
CA VAL A 131 -24.13 -15.01 10.71
C VAL A 131 -24.06 -16.17 11.70
N SER A 132 -24.96 -17.15 11.58
CA SER A 132 -25.11 -18.18 12.62
C SER A 132 -25.31 -19.56 12.05
N GLY A 133 -24.57 -20.55 12.59
CA GLY A 133 -24.82 -21.97 12.35
C GLY A 133 -24.67 -22.39 10.88
N CYS A 134 -23.84 -21.69 10.10
CA CYS A 134 -23.83 -21.81 8.64
C CYS A 134 -22.43 -22.03 8.05
N ARG A 135 -22.44 -22.54 6.82
CA ARG A 135 -21.31 -22.67 5.89
C ARG A 135 -21.65 -21.93 4.60
N ASN A 136 -20.68 -21.71 3.70
CA ASN A 136 -20.92 -21.15 2.37
C ASN A 136 -21.65 -19.79 2.42
N VAL A 137 -21.00 -18.80 3.04
CA VAL A 137 -21.49 -17.43 3.14
C VAL A 137 -20.40 -16.48 2.68
N ARG A 138 -20.78 -15.47 1.89
CA ARG A 138 -19.84 -14.48 1.38
C ARG A 138 -20.44 -13.09 1.49
N LEU A 139 -19.72 -12.20 2.15
CA LEU A 139 -20.05 -10.77 2.17
C LEU A 139 -18.87 -10.02 1.60
N ASP A 140 -19.10 -9.21 0.57
CA ASP A 140 -18.00 -8.50 -0.10
C ASP A 140 -18.39 -7.10 -0.56
N GLY A 141 -17.53 -6.12 -0.26
CA GLY A 141 -17.72 -4.72 -0.67
C GLY A 141 -18.83 -4.00 0.10
N LEU A 142 -18.87 -4.17 1.44
CA LEU A 142 -19.88 -3.55 2.31
C LEU A 142 -19.25 -2.61 3.35
N VAL A 143 -19.85 -1.44 3.56
CA VAL A 143 -19.56 -0.59 4.73
C VAL A 143 -20.60 -0.91 5.82
N LEU A 144 -20.14 -1.37 6.97
CA LEU A 144 -20.97 -1.79 8.10
C LEU A 144 -20.79 -0.80 9.26
N LYS A 145 -21.85 -0.03 9.55
CA LYS A 145 -21.80 1.05 10.55
C LYS A 145 -23.10 1.27 11.32
N GLY A 146 -23.04 2.16 12.31
CA GLY A 146 -24.22 2.72 12.97
C GLY A 146 -24.53 2.16 14.35
N ILE A 147 -23.73 1.22 14.84
CA ILE A 147 -23.87 0.69 16.20
C ILE A 147 -23.52 1.79 17.21
N ARG A 148 -24.43 2.04 18.15
CA ARG A 148 -24.26 2.95 19.29
C ARG A 148 -24.95 2.36 20.52
N SER A 149 -24.26 1.43 21.18
CA SER A 149 -24.75 0.67 22.32
C SER A 149 -23.83 0.80 23.55
N PRO A 150 -23.65 2.01 24.14
CA PRO A 150 -22.66 2.25 25.20
C PRO A 150 -22.96 1.50 26.52
N SER A 151 -24.12 0.85 26.63
CA SER A 151 -24.49 -0.06 27.73
C SER A 151 -24.81 -1.49 27.28
N GLY A 152 -24.64 -1.82 26.00
CA GLY A 152 -24.92 -3.14 25.44
C GLY A 152 -23.76 -3.71 24.62
N ASN A 153 -24.00 -4.87 24.00
CA ASN A 153 -22.97 -5.67 23.32
C ASN A 153 -23.24 -5.84 21.81
N ALA A 154 -24.05 -4.95 21.23
CA ALA A 154 -24.34 -4.94 19.80
C ALA A 154 -23.08 -4.77 18.95
N SER A 155 -23.08 -5.38 17.78
CA SER A 155 -21.93 -5.45 16.87
C SER A 155 -22.39 -5.23 15.43
N ALA A 156 -21.52 -4.64 14.60
CA ALA A 156 -21.82 -4.50 13.18
C ALA A 156 -21.87 -5.86 12.47
N MET A 157 -21.11 -6.84 12.99
CA MET A 157 -21.14 -8.23 12.56
C MET A 157 -21.01 -9.16 13.76
N ARG A 158 -21.91 -10.13 13.89
CA ARG A 158 -21.79 -11.22 14.86
C ARG A 158 -21.76 -12.55 14.12
N VAL A 159 -20.70 -13.33 14.31
CA VAL A 159 -20.51 -14.66 13.72
C VAL A 159 -20.49 -15.71 14.82
N VAL A 160 -21.39 -16.69 14.76
CA VAL A 160 -21.61 -17.67 15.83
C VAL A 160 -21.80 -19.07 15.26
N ASP A 161 -21.05 -20.05 15.78
CA ASP A 161 -21.17 -21.46 15.41
C ASP A 161 -21.05 -21.72 13.89
N CYS A 162 -20.19 -20.97 13.20
CA CYS A 162 -19.95 -21.08 11.76
C CYS A 162 -18.69 -21.87 11.44
N ASP A 163 -18.78 -22.77 10.48
CA ASP A 163 -17.66 -23.61 10.04
C ASP A 163 -17.68 -23.76 8.51
N GLY A 164 -16.54 -23.96 7.85
CA GLY A 164 -16.47 -24.02 6.38
C GLY A 164 -16.26 -22.66 5.68
N ASP A 165 -16.66 -22.51 4.41
CA ASP A 165 -16.39 -21.32 3.58
C ASP A 165 -17.29 -20.13 3.95
N VAL A 166 -16.99 -19.48 5.08
CA VAL A 166 -17.59 -18.20 5.48
C VAL A 166 -16.53 -17.11 5.34
N SER A 167 -16.73 -16.17 4.42
CA SER A 167 -15.76 -15.12 4.13
C SER A 167 -16.34 -13.71 4.03
N PHE A 168 -15.55 -12.75 4.51
CA PHE A 168 -15.81 -11.33 4.45
C PHE A 168 -14.66 -10.67 3.69
N LYS A 169 -14.95 -10.00 2.57
CA LYS A 169 -13.92 -9.44 1.68
C LYS A 169 -14.17 -7.96 1.41
N HIS A 170 -13.13 -7.14 1.40
CA HIS A 170 -13.27 -5.70 1.08
C HIS A 170 -14.31 -4.96 1.95
N CYS A 171 -14.59 -5.44 3.16
CA CYS A 171 -15.57 -4.83 4.06
C CYS A 171 -14.92 -3.75 4.92
N LEU A 172 -15.66 -2.66 5.16
CA LEU A 172 -15.28 -1.58 6.08
C LEU A 172 -16.20 -1.59 7.30
N PHE A 173 -15.62 -1.82 8.48
CA PHE A 173 -16.31 -1.72 9.76
C PHE A 173 -15.85 -0.43 10.45
N THR A 174 -16.75 0.56 10.57
CA THR A 174 -16.32 1.88 11.05
C THR A 174 -17.30 2.62 11.95
N GLY A 175 -16.75 3.34 12.94
CA GLY A 175 -17.50 4.25 13.80
C GLY A 175 -18.49 3.54 14.72
N ASN A 176 -18.30 2.25 14.99
CA ASN A 176 -19.19 1.46 15.81
C ASN A 176 -18.78 1.57 17.28
N VAL A 177 -19.77 1.76 18.16
CA VAL A 177 -19.54 1.95 19.59
C VAL A 177 -20.41 1.00 20.41
N ASN A 178 -19.81 0.21 21.30
CA ASN A 178 -20.56 -0.60 22.27
C ASN A 178 -19.92 -0.58 23.68
N ALA A 179 -20.57 -1.24 24.65
CA ALA A 179 -20.09 -1.34 26.03
C ALA A 179 -19.06 -2.46 26.17
N ASP A 180 -19.44 -3.66 25.74
CA ASP A 180 -18.66 -4.89 25.88
C ASP A 180 -18.82 -5.76 24.63
N GLY A 181 -17.72 -6.25 24.06
CA GLY A 181 -17.72 -7.04 22.83
C GLY A 181 -16.70 -6.55 21.82
N GLY A 182 -16.97 -6.84 20.54
CA GLY A 182 -16.26 -6.26 19.40
C GLY A 182 -17.26 -5.45 18.57
N PRO A 183 -17.31 -4.12 18.69
CA PRO A 183 -18.33 -3.29 18.05
C PRO A 183 -18.29 -3.40 16.52
N ALA A 184 -17.13 -3.72 15.95
CA ALA A 184 -17.01 -4.07 14.54
C ALA A 184 -17.41 -5.52 14.29
N ALA A 185 -16.78 -6.47 14.98
CA ALA A 185 -17.08 -7.89 14.81
C ALA A 185 -16.93 -8.70 16.10
N VAL A 186 -17.88 -9.62 16.32
CA VAL A 186 -17.78 -10.69 17.32
C VAL A 186 -17.72 -12.03 16.60
N ILE A 187 -16.74 -12.86 16.96
CA ILE A 187 -16.53 -14.21 16.42
C ILE A 187 -16.58 -15.21 17.59
N HIS A 188 -17.53 -16.13 17.55
CA HIS A 188 -17.75 -17.13 18.60
C HIS A 188 -17.90 -18.53 17.99
N ASN A 189 -17.13 -19.50 18.48
CA ASN A 189 -17.12 -20.88 17.95
C ASN A 189 -17.08 -20.95 16.42
N SER A 190 -16.25 -20.12 15.78
CA SER A 190 -16.32 -19.95 14.34
C SER A 190 -14.96 -19.89 13.64
N ASN A 191 -14.90 -20.51 12.47
CA ASN A 191 -13.75 -20.53 11.56
C ASN A 191 -14.10 -19.78 10.28
N VAL A 192 -13.68 -18.52 10.19
CA VAL A 192 -14.05 -17.61 9.10
C VAL A 192 -12.83 -16.87 8.55
N SER A 193 -12.94 -16.37 7.33
CA SER A 193 -11.88 -15.58 6.69
C SER A 193 -12.28 -14.13 6.49
N PHE A 194 -11.40 -13.20 6.89
CA PHE A 194 -11.48 -11.78 6.56
C PHE A 194 -10.33 -11.44 5.62
N MET A 195 -10.62 -10.88 4.44
CA MET A 195 -9.61 -10.54 3.45
C MET A 195 -9.80 -9.10 2.98
N TYR A 196 -8.73 -8.30 2.98
CA TYR A 196 -8.79 -6.89 2.55
C TYR A 196 -9.82 -6.05 3.32
N CYS A 197 -10.07 -6.40 4.58
CA CYS A 197 -11.04 -5.71 5.42
C CYS A 197 -10.38 -4.58 6.21
N LEU A 198 -11.14 -3.51 6.46
CA LEU A 198 -10.72 -2.38 7.29
C LEU A 198 -11.61 -2.27 8.52
N PHE A 199 -10.99 -2.32 9.70
CA PHE A 199 -11.61 -2.10 10.99
C PHE A 199 -11.09 -0.76 11.54
N SER A 200 -11.89 0.31 11.42
CA SER A 200 -11.43 1.67 11.70
C SER A 200 -12.33 2.45 12.63
N ASP A 201 -11.75 3.13 13.61
CA ASP A 201 -12.46 4.08 14.47
C ASP A 201 -13.62 3.44 15.26
N ASN A 202 -13.47 2.17 15.64
CA ASN A 202 -14.42 1.47 16.50
C ASN A 202 -14.02 1.59 17.98
N ARG A 203 -15.00 1.56 18.88
CA ARG A 203 -14.78 1.93 20.28
C ARG A 203 -15.61 1.10 21.26
N ILE A 204 -14.97 0.58 22.30
CA ILE A 204 -15.65 0.06 23.49
C ILE A 204 -15.48 1.01 24.67
N VAL A 205 -16.54 1.18 25.46
CA VAL A 205 -16.58 2.17 26.55
C VAL A 205 -16.65 1.57 27.96
N ALA A 206 -17.01 0.30 28.13
CA ALA A 206 -17.17 -0.28 29.47
C ALA A 206 -15.86 -0.79 30.10
N LEU A 207 -15.86 -0.82 31.43
CA LEU A 207 -14.74 -1.31 32.24
C LEU A 207 -14.52 -2.81 32.05
N LYS A 208 -13.25 -3.21 31.91
CA LYS A 208 -12.80 -4.63 31.79
C LYS A 208 -13.40 -5.42 30.61
N ALA A 209 -14.05 -4.74 29.66
CA ALA A 209 -14.39 -5.29 28.35
C ALA A 209 -13.14 -5.37 27.46
N GLY A 210 -13.20 -5.98 26.27
CA GLY A 210 -12.04 -5.96 25.38
C GLY A 210 -12.32 -6.17 23.89
N GLY A 211 -11.44 -5.63 23.05
CA GLY A 211 -11.43 -5.79 21.59
C GLY A 211 -12.07 -4.61 20.89
N GLY A 212 -11.43 -3.42 20.97
CA GLY A 212 -11.97 -2.14 20.47
C GLY A 212 -12.53 -2.17 19.04
N ALA A 213 -12.12 -3.13 18.22
CA ALA A 213 -12.84 -3.55 17.02
C ALA A 213 -13.42 -4.97 17.12
N VAL A 214 -12.57 -5.96 17.37
CA VAL A 214 -12.90 -7.38 17.19
C VAL A 214 -12.73 -8.16 18.48
N ARG A 215 -13.73 -8.99 18.79
CA ARG A 215 -13.68 -9.95 19.90
C ARG A 215 -13.82 -11.38 19.38
N ILE A 216 -12.88 -12.23 19.76
CA ILE A 216 -12.80 -13.64 19.33
C ILE A 216 -12.89 -14.53 20.57
N THR A 217 -13.82 -15.48 20.56
CA THR A 217 -14.10 -16.35 21.72
C THR A 217 -14.50 -17.76 21.33
N GLY A 218 -14.51 -18.66 22.31
CA GLY A 218 -14.94 -20.05 22.11
C GLY A 218 -13.98 -20.82 21.20
N ASN A 219 -14.47 -21.87 20.53
CA ASN A 219 -13.65 -22.66 19.61
C ASN A 219 -13.56 -22.02 18.22
N SER A 220 -12.81 -20.92 18.13
CA SER A 220 -12.69 -20.12 16.91
C SER A 220 -11.28 -20.14 16.36
N SER A 221 -11.12 -20.30 15.05
CA SER A 221 -9.84 -20.15 14.33
C SER A 221 -9.98 -19.23 13.10
N PRO A 222 -10.39 -17.96 13.29
CA PRO A 222 -10.51 -17.03 12.18
C PRO A 222 -9.14 -16.68 11.59
N GLN A 223 -9.16 -16.36 10.30
CA GLN A 223 -8.00 -15.92 9.55
C GLN A 223 -8.22 -14.51 9.02
N PHE A 224 -7.25 -13.64 9.26
CA PHE A 224 -7.21 -12.28 8.73
C PHE A 224 -6.06 -12.18 7.73
N HIS A 225 -6.38 -11.80 6.50
CA HIS A 225 -5.40 -11.61 5.43
C HIS A 225 -5.51 -10.19 4.90
N TYR A 226 -4.36 -9.52 4.71
CA TYR A 226 -4.30 -8.19 4.07
C TYR A 226 -5.25 -7.16 4.70
N SER A 227 -5.50 -7.28 6.01
CA SER A 227 -6.53 -6.50 6.70
C SER A 227 -5.91 -5.49 7.64
N THR A 228 -6.58 -4.34 7.80
CA THR A 228 -6.09 -3.22 8.61
C THR A 228 -7.01 -2.97 9.81
N PHE A 229 -6.40 -2.82 10.98
CA PHE A 229 -7.04 -2.42 12.23
C PHE A 229 -6.44 -1.08 12.65
N SER A 230 -7.20 0.01 12.47
CA SER A 230 -6.70 1.37 12.67
C SER A 230 -7.55 2.17 13.64
N ARG A 231 -6.92 2.92 14.56
CA ARG A 231 -7.58 3.90 15.44
C ARG A 231 -8.76 3.33 16.24
N ASN A 232 -8.74 2.03 16.56
CA ASN A 232 -9.75 1.43 17.42
C ASN A 232 -9.39 1.67 18.90
N SER A 233 -10.40 1.76 19.76
CA SER A 233 -10.22 2.12 21.17
C SER A 233 -10.96 1.20 22.14
N ALA A 234 -10.27 0.79 23.18
CA ALA A 234 -10.84 0.20 24.39
C ALA A 234 -10.62 1.15 25.58
N ASP A 235 -11.55 2.09 25.78
CA ASP A 235 -11.35 3.23 26.69
C ASP A 235 -11.20 2.86 28.16
N ALA A 236 -11.74 1.70 28.52
CA ALA A 236 -11.79 1.19 29.88
C ALA A 236 -11.48 -0.33 29.93
N GLY A 237 -10.99 -0.87 28.82
CA GLY A 237 -10.88 -2.29 28.56
C GLY A 237 -9.51 -2.74 28.02
N PHE A 238 -9.48 -3.97 27.52
CA PHE A 238 -8.30 -4.68 27.03
C PHE A 238 -8.28 -4.79 25.51
N GLY A 239 -7.11 -4.70 24.86
CA GLY A 239 -6.99 -4.97 23.42
C GLY A 239 -7.65 -3.88 22.58
N GLY A 240 -6.89 -2.85 22.21
CA GLY A 240 -7.44 -1.69 21.50
C GLY A 240 -7.98 -2.03 20.12
N ALA A 241 -7.41 -3.02 19.43
CA ALA A 241 -7.97 -3.58 18.21
C ALA A 241 -8.69 -4.90 18.48
N VAL A 242 -7.97 -5.88 19.00
CA VAL A 242 -8.41 -7.28 19.05
C VAL A 242 -8.33 -7.81 20.47
N TYR A 243 -9.39 -8.50 20.90
CA TYR A 243 -9.40 -9.28 22.13
C TYR A 243 -9.73 -10.73 21.82
N ILE A 244 -8.93 -11.63 22.38
CA ILE A 244 -9.00 -13.08 22.14
C ILE A 244 -9.18 -13.75 23.50
N ASP A 245 -10.23 -14.55 23.66
CA ASP A 245 -10.44 -15.42 24.84
C ASP A 245 -10.92 -16.79 24.37
N ILE A 246 -9.96 -17.65 24.07
CA ILE A 246 -10.19 -18.97 23.47
C ILE A 246 -9.67 -20.02 24.42
N THR A 247 -10.47 -21.04 24.70
CA THR A 247 -10.14 -22.08 25.70
C THR A 247 -9.90 -23.45 25.08
N SER A 248 -9.83 -23.54 23.75
CA SER A 248 -9.60 -24.77 22.97
C SER A 248 -8.47 -24.56 21.96
N ASP A 249 -7.95 -25.65 21.38
CA ASP A 249 -6.88 -25.62 20.37
C ASP A 249 -7.31 -24.82 19.13
N CYS A 250 -6.75 -23.63 18.96
CA CYS A 250 -7.08 -22.69 17.89
C CYS A 250 -5.87 -22.38 17.01
N ARG A 251 -6.11 -22.05 15.74
CA ARG A 251 -5.07 -21.62 14.79
C ARG A 251 -5.40 -20.25 14.21
N LEU A 252 -5.34 -19.23 15.05
CA LEU A 252 -5.60 -17.86 14.61
C LEU A 252 -4.43 -17.37 13.78
N LEU A 253 -4.73 -16.78 12.61
CA LEU A 253 -3.74 -16.25 11.71
C LEU A 253 -4.03 -14.80 11.38
N PHE A 254 -3.06 -13.94 11.61
CA PHE A 254 -2.98 -12.60 11.01
C PHE A 254 -1.81 -12.64 10.03
N CYS A 255 -2.14 -12.62 8.74
CA CYS A 255 -1.21 -12.71 7.64
C CYS A 255 -1.24 -11.40 6.86
N GLU A 256 -0.10 -10.74 6.71
CA GLU A 256 0.03 -9.47 5.98
C GLU A 256 -0.97 -8.41 6.48
N CYS A 257 -1.17 -8.34 7.80
CA CYS A 257 -2.11 -7.41 8.43
C CYS A 257 -1.39 -6.17 9.00
N ASN A 258 -2.10 -5.05 9.05
CA ASN A 258 -1.65 -3.81 9.68
C ASN A 258 -2.48 -3.50 10.92
N ILE A 259 -1.89 -3.56 12.12
CA ILE A 259 -2.53 -3.22 13.39
C ILE A 259 -1.87 -1.94 13.92
N VAL A 260 -2.51 -0.80 13.65
CA VAL A 260 -1.89 0.52 13.78
C VAL A 260 -2.69 1.52 14.61
N SER A 261 -2.02 2.28 15.47
CA SER A 261 -2.62 3.42 16.19
C SER A 261 -3.85 3.08 17.03
N ASN A 262 -3.95 1.85 17.55
CA ASN A 262 -5.05 1.43 18.42
C ASN A 262 -4.73 1.77 19.89
N LYS A 263 -5.78 1.99 20.69
CA LYS A 263 -5.68 2.43 22.09
C LYS A 263 -6.39 1.44 23.01
N ALA A 264 -5.77 1.06 24.11
CA ALA A 264 -6.44 0.37 25.22
C ALA A 264 -6.16 1.05 26.55
N LYS A 265 -7.08 0.91 27.50
CA LYS A 265 -6.84 1.36 28.88
C LYS A 265 -6.00 0.37 29.66
N LEU A 266 -6.24 -0.93 29.46
CA LEU A 266 -5.63 -2.04 30.17
C LEU A 266 -5.06 -3.05 29.16
N GLY A 267 -4.10 -3.89 29.58
CA GLY A 267 -3.56 -4.94 28.72
C GLY A 267 -2.73 -4.38 27.56
N ALA A 268 -3.20 -4.56 26.33
CA ALA A 268 -2.44 -4.18 25.14
C ALA A 268 -3.17 -3.23 24.20
N GLY A 269 -2.43 -2.25 23.68
CA GLY A 269 -2.93 -1.28 22.71
C GLY A 269 -3.43 -1.94 21.42
N ALA A 270 -2.76 -3.00 20.95
CA ALA A 270 -3.16 -3.73 19.76
C ALA A 270 -4.00 -4.97 20.10
N MET A 271 -3.38 -6.01 20.66
CA MET A 271 -4.00 -7.32 20.83
C MET A 271 -3.86 -7.84 22.27
N TYR A 272 -4.99 -8.17 22.88
CA TYR A 272 -5.02 -8.85 24.17
C TYR A 272 -5.45 -10.31 23.99
N ILE A 273 -4.59 -11.23 24.43
CA ILE A 273 -4.78 -12.68 24.28
C ILE A 273 -4.99 -13.28 25.66
N LYS A 274 -6.12 -13.96 25.86
CA LYS A 274 -6.47 -14.65 27.09
C LYS A 274 -6.71 -16.13 26.80
N ASN A 275 -6.11 -17.02 27.59
CA ASN A 275 -6.30 -18.47 27.56
C ASN A 275 -6.00 -19.24 26.25
N ALA A 276 -5.63 -18.57 25.15
CA ALA A 276 -5.60 -19.14 23.79
C ALA A 276 -4.70 -20.38 23.64
N VAL A 277 -5.29 -21.57 23.65
CA VAL A 277 -4.64 -22.87 23.41
C VAL A 277 -4.46 -23.05 21.90
N GLY A 278 -3.35 -23.60 21.40
CA GLY A 278 -3.13 -23.83 19.95
C GLY A 278 -2.48 -22.70 19.16
N GLY A 279 -2.58 -21.47 19.67
CA GLY A 279 -1.72 -20.36 19.31
C GLY A 279 -2.30 -19.33 18.34
N VAL A 280 -1.79 -18.11 18.48
CA VAL A 280 -2.02 -16.98 17.57
C VAL A 280 -0.75 -16.77 16.76
N ARG A 281 -0.87 -16.66 15.43
CA ARG A 281 0.27 -16.40 14.53
C ARG A 281 0.16 -15.04 13.87
N LEU A 282 1.22 -14.25 14.01
CA LEU A 282 1.47 -13.04 13.24
C LEU A 282 2.49 -13.38 12.15
N TYR A 283 2.08 -13.32 10.88
CA TYR A 283 2.94 -13.62 9.73
C TYR A 283 2.99 -12.44 8.76
N GLU A 284 4.20 -12.02 8.40
CA GLU A 284 4.50 -10.83 7.57
C GLU A 284 3.62 -9.61 7.95
N SER A 285 3.32 -9.40 9.24
CA SER A 285 2.32 -8.44 9.75
C SER A 285 2.92 -7.32 10.59
N THR A 286 2.33 -6.13 10.52
CA THR A 286 2.82 -4.95 11.25
C THR A 286 1.95 -4.61 12.44
N VAL A 287 2.56 -4.37 13.59
CA VAL A 287 1.91 -3.89 14.81
C VAL A 287 2.67 -2.68 15.34
N VAL A 288 2.18 -1.48 15.03
CA VAL A 288 2.91 -0.23 15.30
C VAL A 288 2.01 0.87 15.85
N LEU A 289 2.60 1.79 16.62
CA LEU A 289 1.91 2.98 17.13
C LEU A 289 0.72 2.69 18.06
N ASN A 290 0.59 1.47 18.56
CA ASN A 290 -0.49 1.12 19.49
C ASN A 290 -0.13 1.55 20.90
N ARG A 291 -1.13 1.90 21.71
CA ARG A 291 -0.93 2.49 23.03
C ARG A 291 -1.79 1.88 24.14
N THR A 292 -1.19 1.70 25.31
CA THR A 292 -1.91 1.36 26.55
C THR A 292 -1.86 2.52 27.54
N MET A 293 -2.97 2.84 28.21
CA MET A 293 -3.14 4.10 28.95
C MET A 293 -3.10 3.98 30.48
N THR A 294 -2.70 2.83 31.02
CA THR A 294 -2.56 2.66 32.48
C THR A 294 -1.34 1.80 32.77
N PRO A 295 -0.36 2.31 33.55
CA PRO A 295 0.83 1.59 33.96
C PRO A 295 0.62 0.78 35.26
N ASP A 296 -0.46 1.02 36.01
CA ASP A 296 -0.64 0.49 37.37
C ASP A 296 -1.25 -0.93 37.42
N ALA A 297 -1.30 -1.65 36.31
CA ALA A 297 -1.71 -3.05 36.27
C ALA A 297 -0.49 -3.93 36.05
N ASP A 298 -0.33 -5.06 36.73
CA ASP A 298 0.83 -5.96 36.54
C ASP A 298 0.89 -6.64 35.15
N GLU A 299 0.02 -6.24 34.20
CA GLU A 299 -0.29 -6.92 32.96
C GLU A 299 -0.55 -5.91 31.81
N PHE A 300 0.50 -5.30 31.25
CA PHE A 300 0.40 -4.40 30.08
C PHE A 300 1.48 -4.59 29.02
N SER A 301 1.17 -4.15 27.79
CA SER A 301 2.09 -4.04 26.64
C SER A 301 1.60 -2.94 25.69
N GLY A 302 2.48 -2.35 24.89
CA GLY A 302 2.05 -1.46 23.81
C GLY A 302 1.39 -2.23 22.66
N ALA A 303 1.93 -3.40 22.30
CA ALA A 303 1.52 -4.16 21.11
C ALA A 303 0.65 -5.37 21.45
N VAL A 304 1.23 -6.41 22.07
CA VAL A 304 0.53 -7.66 22.40
C VAL A 304 0.69 -7.99 23.88
N HIS A 305 -0.40 -8.34 24.55
CA HIS A 305 -0.37 -8.85 25.92
C HIS A 305 -1.00 -10.23 25.97
N ILE A 306 -0.36 -11.17 26.66
CA ILE A 306 -0.78 -12.56 26.75
C ILE A 306 -1.00 -12.98 28.21
N LYS A 307 -2.24 -13.34 28.53
CA LYS A 307 -2.65 -13.87 29.81
C LYS A 307 -3.14 -15.33 29.65
N GLY A 308 -2.23 -16.28 29.76
CA GLY A 308 -2.55 -17.71 29.77
C GLY A 308 -2.80 -18.27 31.18
N ASN A 309 -3.01 -19.58 31.26
CA ASN A 309 -3.06 -20.35 32.51
C ASN A 309 -1.85 -21.31 32.56
N GLN A 310 -1.30 -21.58 33.74
CA GLN A 310 -0.18 -22.52 33.95
C GLN A 310 -0.47 -23.93 33.39
N GLN A 311 -1.73 -24.36 33.37
CA GLN A 311 -2.12 -25.69 32.89
C GLN A 311 -2.17 -25.79 31.36
N SER A 312 -2.35 -24.67 30.66
CA SER A 312 -2.38 -24.60 29.19
C SER A 312 -1.91 -23.21 28.75
N PRO A 313 -0.59 -23.04 28.54
CA PRO A 313 -0.02 -21.74 28.23
C PRO A 313 -0.50 -21.28 26.86
N ALA A 314 -0.81 -19.98 26.75
CA ALA A 314 -1.15 -19.41 25.46
C ALA A 314 0.10 -19.31 24.57
N ARG A 315 -0.04 -19.57 23.26
CA ARG A 315 1.09 -19.49 22.31
C ARG A 315 0.94 -18.29 21.37
N LEU A 316 2.01 -17.54 21.19
CA LEU A 316 2.13 -16.53 20.14
C LEU A 316 3.32 -16.89 19.25
N GLU A 317 3.04 -17.10 17.97
CA GLU A 317 4.03 -17.30 16.92
C GLU A 317 4.22 -15.98 16.17
N ILE A 318 5.45 -15.48 16.12
CA ILE A 318 5.80 -14.27 15.39
C ILE A 318 6.80 -14.68 14.30
N ASP A 319 6.34 -14.67 13.06
CA ASP A 319 7.07 -15.25 11.93
C ASP A 319 6.99 -14.35 10.70
N GLY A 320 7.87 -14.57 9.73
CA GLY A 320 8.02 -13.72 8.55
C GLY A 320 8.91 -12.52 8.82
N PHE A 321 9.71 -12.17 7.83
CA PHE A 321 10.73 -11.13 8.00
C PHE A 321 10.11 -9.73 8.15
N ALA A 322 8.99 -9.46 7.46
CA ALA A 322 8.31 -8.18 7.60
C ALA A 322 7.47 -8.06 8.85
N THR A 323 7.35 -9.13 9.65
CA THR A 323 6.63 -9.01 10.92
C THR A 323 7.39 -8.11 11.86
N CYS A 324 6.77 -6.97 12.19
CA CYS A 324 7.39 -5.89 12.92
C CYS A 324 6.47 -5.42 14.04
N LEU A 325 6.95 -5.51 15.28
CA LEU A 325 6.26 -4.99 16.45
C LEU A 325 7.11 -3.86 17.04
N SER A 326 6.84 -2.62 16.66
CA SER A 326 7.72 -1.48 16.95
C SER A 326 6.94 -0.20 17.20
N ASP A 327 7.56 0.76 17.91
CA ASP A 327 6.93 2.02 18.31
C ASP A 327 5.55 1.86 18.93
N ASN A 328 5.39 0.90 19.83
CA ASN A 328 4.19 0.78 20.65
C ASN A 328 4.47 1.33 22.05
N TYR A 329 3.46 1.93 22.66
CA TYR A 329 3.61 2.79 23.81
C TYR A 329 2.79 2.33 25.01
N VAL A 330 3.26 2.60 26.22
CA VAL A 330 2.47 2.51 27.44
C VAL A 330 2.58 3.83 28.18
N LEU A 331 1.47 4.38 28.66
CA LEU A 331 1.47 5.55 29.53
C LEU A 331 2.09 5.17 30.87
N ALA A 332 3.24 5.75 31.20
CA ALA A 332 3.96 5.66 32.45
C ALA A 332 3.25 6.43 33.57
N GLY A 333 3.57 6.09 34.83
CA GLY A 333 2.90 6.64 36.01
C GLY A 333 3.12 8.14 36.21
N ASP A 334 4.12 8.72 35.53
CA ASP A 334 4.42 10.15 35.49
C ASP A 334 3.66 10.91 34.38
N GLY A 335 2.81 10.22 33.61
CA GLY A 335 2.04 10.78 32.51
C GLY A 335 2.78 10.85 31.16
N LYS A 336 4.02 10.36 31.08
CA LYS A 336 4.74 10.21 29.80
C LYS A 336 4.43 8.86 29.17
N TYR A 337 4.76 8.67 27.90
CA TYR A 337 4.73 7.35 27.27
C TYR A 337 6.11 6.69 27.25
N ASP A 338 6.17 5.48 27.80
CA ASP A 338 7.34 4.61 27.77
C ASP A 338 7.25 3.61 26.62
N TYR A 339 8.39 3.34 26.00
CA TYR A 339 8.56 2.16 25.15
C TYR A 339 8.67 0.95 26.06
N VAL A 340 7.73 0.02 25.92
CA VAL A 340 7.68 -1.22 26.71
C VAL A 340 7.81 -2.39 25.75
N ASP A 341 8.25 -3.55 26.26
CA ASP A 341 8.24 -4.81 25.53
C ASP A 341 6.97 -4.93 24.69
N SER A 342 7.15 -4.99 23.37
CA SER A 342 6.05 -5.14 22.41
C SER A 342 5.20 -6.39 22.68
N VAL A 343 5.71 -7.34 23.48
CA VAL A 343 4.98 -8.52 23.93
C VAL A 343 5.17 -8.70 25.44
N SER A 344 4.08 -8.69 26.19
CA SER A 344 4.05 -9.00 27.63
C SER A 344 3.30 -10.31 27.88
N TYR A 345 3.71 -11.09 28.90
CA TYR A 345 3.11 -12.38 29.20
C TYR A 345 3.14 -12.73 30.69
N GLY A 346 2.02 -13.28 31.20
CA GLY A 346 1.96 -13.86 32.54
C GLY A 346 2.24 -15.38 32.56
N TYR A 347 1.74 -16.11 31.56
CA TYR A 347 1.89 -17.57 31.40
C TYR A 347 1.75 -17.95 29.90
N ALA A 348 2.83 -17.81 29.11
CA ALA A 348 2.79 -18.00 27.66
C ALA A 348 4.08 -18.58 27.08
N VAL A 349 3.98 -19.25 25.93
CA VAL A 349 5.12 -19.63 25.08
C VAL A 349 5.15 -18.69 23.90
N ILE A 350 6.26 -17.95 23.74
CA ILE A 350 6.46 -17.07 22.58
C ILE A 350 7.52 -17.70 21.69
N ASP A 351 7.14 -18.01 20.45
CA ASP A 351 8.02 -18.55 19.43
C ASP A 351 8.36 -17.43 18.43
N LYS A 352 9.57 -16.88 18.51
CA LYS A 352 10.01 -15.68 17.78
C LYS A 352 10.92 -15.99 16.58
N ASP A 353 11.31 -17.24 16.39
CA ASP A 353 12.27 -17.66 15.37
C ASP A 353 11.55 -18.23 14.14
N LYS A 354 11.93 -17.92 12.89
CA LYS A 354 13.26 -17.50 12.41
C LYS A 354 13.19 -16.41 11.32
N GLN A 355 12.85 -15.14 11.61
CA GLN A 355 13.31 -13.88 10.94
C GLN A 355 12.54 -12.60 11.40
N ALA A 356 11.62 -12.65 12.37
CA ALA A 356 10.82 -11.49 12.79
C ALA A 356 11.60 -10.43 13.60
N HIS A 357 11.23 -9.14 13.46
CA HIS A 357 11.82 -8.05 14.23
C HIS A 357 10.90 -7.61 15.39
N VAL A 358 11.30 -7.95 16.61
CA VAL A 358 10.75 -7.38 17.83
C VAL A 358 11.81 -6.44 18.40
N ASP A 359 11.53 -5.13 18.43
CA ASP A 359 12.47 -4.13 18.93
C ASP A 359 12.61 -4.23 20.45
N HIS A 360 13.47 -5.15 20.90
CA HIS A 360 13.86 -5.32 22.29
C HIS A 360 14.90 -4.29 22.75
N LEU A 361 15.43 -3.42 21.88
CA LEU A 361 16.59 -2.54 22.17
C LEU A 361 16.19 -1.12 22.59
N LYS A 362 14.93 -0.71 22.39
CA LYS A 362 14.34 0.46 23.08
C LYS A 362 13.90 0.15 24.54
N SER A 363 14.25 -1.03 25.06
CA SER A 363 13.99 -1.51 26.44
C SER A 363 14.83 -0.85 27.54
N LYS A 364 15.57 0.22 27.24
CA LYS A 364 16.08 1.13 28.26
C LYS A 364 15.35 2.44 28.11
N VAL A 365 14.69 2.85 29.20
CA VAL A 365 14.15 4.20 29.42
C VAL A 365 15.24 5.22 29.08
N ALA A 366 15.25 5.65 27.82
CA ALA A 366 15.84 6.90 27.43
C ALA A 366 14.64 7.82 27.31
N ASP A 367 14.54 8.80 28.21
CA ASP A 367 13.55 9.87 28.21
C ASP A 367 13.33 10.41 26.78
N ARG A 368 12.40 9.81 26.04
CA ARG A 368 11.72 10.46 24.95
C ARG A 368 10.31 10.67 25.46
N GLN A 369 10.10 11.84 26.04
CA GLN A 369 8.78 12.36 26.32
C GLN A 369 7.96 12.33 25.02
N VAL A 370 7.12 11.33 24.89
CA VAL A 370 5.96 11.43 24.03
C VAL A 370 4.83 11.71 25.02
N ASP A 371 4.17 12.85 24.89
CA ASP A 371 2.91 13.22 25.56
C ASP A 371 1.78 12.94 24.55
N GLU A 372 0.53 12.78 24.99
CA GLU A 372 -0.69 12.54 24.18
C GLU A 372 -0.83 13.47 22.97
N SER A 373 -0.07 14.56 22.99
CA SER A 373 0.00 15.67 22.05
C SER A 373 1.13 15.62 21.01
N TYR A 374 2.01 14.61 20.98
CA TYR A 374 3.18 14.57 20.08
C TYR A 374 2.84 14.60 18.58
N PHE A 375 1.64 14.17 18.18
CA PHE A 375 1.20 14.23 16.78
C PHE A 375 0.39 15.51 16.47
N ASP A 376 -0.29 16.08 17.47
CA ASP A 376 -1.07 17.33 17.32
C ASP A 376 -0.23 18.61 17.52
N LYS A 377 0.89 18.55 18.27
CA LYS A 377 1.83 19.65 18.54
C LYS A 377 3.02 19.73 17.58
N ARG A 378 3.14 18.85 16.58
CA ARG A 378 4.18 19.05 15.56
C ARG A 378 3.90 20.38 14.85
N PRO A 379 4.94 21.18 14.61
CA PRO A 379 4.77 22.45 13.92
C PRO A 379 4.11 22.18 12.58
N ASP A 380 3.16 23.04 12.23
CA ASP A 380 2.64 23.08 10.88
C ASP A 380 3.79 23.36 9.90
N THR A 381 3.79 22.78 8.71
CA THR A 381 4.80 23.07 7.69
C THR A 381 4.88 24.58 7.40
N LYS A 382 3.76 25.31 7.57
CA LYS A 382 3.68 26.77 7.41
C LYS A 382 4.38 27.58 8.52
N GLU A 383 4.71 26.96 9.64
CA GLU A 383 5.50 27.60 10.70
C GLU A 383 6.99 27.71 10.33
N TYR A 384 7.46 26.87 9.40
CA TYR A 384 8.79 27.00 8.84
C TYR A 384 8.84 28.12 7.80
N ARG A 385 9.98 28.81 7.73
CA ARG A 385 10.19 29.85 6.73
C ARG A 385 10.23 29.25 5.32
N GLN A 386 9.29 29.63 4.47
CA GLN A 386 9.41 29.42 3.04
C GLN A 386 10.53 30.31 2.48
N PHE A 387 11.53 29.70 1.85
CA PHE A 387 12.63 30.43 1.23
C PHE A 387 12.78 30.14 -0.28
N LEU A 388 12.02 29.15 -0.78
CA LEU A 388 11.93 28.84 -2.19
C LEU A 388 10.50 28.95 -2.71
N HIS A 389 10.38 29.47 -3.93
CA HIS A 389 9.11 29.59 -4.63
C HIS A 389 9.27 29.00 -6.02
N LEU A 390 8.62 27.85 -6.26
CA LEU A 390 8.52 27.28 -7.60
C LEU A 390 7.81 28.31 -8.50
N PRO A 391 8.38 28.70 -9.66
CA PRO A 391 7.69 29.61 -10.56
C PRO A 391 6.33 29.05 -10.97
N PRO A 392 5.29 29.90 -11.06
CA PRO A 392 3.97 29.46 -11.50
C PRO A 392 4.06 28.91 -12.92
N MET A 393 3.30 27.85 -13.18
CA MET A 393 3.27 27.21 -14.48
C MET A 393 2.62 28.13 -15.53
N VAL A 394 3.29 28.35 -16.66
CA VAL A 394 2.79 29.20 -17.77
C VAL A 394 2.65 28.42 -19.08
N ASN A 395 1.78 28.90 -19.98
CA ASN A 395 1.61 28.33 -21.32
C ASN A 395 2.56 29.00 -22.32
N LYS A 396 3.86 28.70 -22.22
CA LYS A 396 4.91 29.22 -23.12
C LYS A 396 5.89 28.09 -23.50
N LYS A 397 6.75 28.35 -24.48
CA LYS A 397 7.87 27.44 -24.78
C LYS A 397 8.81 27.34 -23.55
N PRO A 398 9.40 26.16 -23.27
CA PRO A 398 10.40 26.02 -22.21
C PRO A 398 11.53 27.04 -22.38
N ALA A 399 11.89 27.72 -21.29
CA ALA A 399 12.96 28.71 -21.25
C ALA A 399 13.61 28.72 -19.86
N ALA A 400 14.85 29.19 -19.78
CA ALA A 400 15.59 29.26 -18.52
C ALA A 400 14.81 30.00 -17.42
N GLY A 401 14.71 29.41 -16.23
CA GLY A 401 14.01 29.95 -15.08
C GLY A 401 12.48 29.87 -15.13
N CYS A 402 11.90 29.33 -16.21
CA CYS A 402 10.45 29.21 -16.36
C CYS A 402 9.96 27.80 -16.00
N ASN A 403 8.78 27.74 -15.39
CA ASN A 403 7.98 26.52 -15.27
C ASN A 403 6.85 26.56 -16.31
N VAL A 404 6.81 25.62 -17.24
CA VAL A 404 5.83 25.63 -18.34
C VAL A 404 4.98 24.38 -18.39
N LYS A 405 3.75 24.54 -18.90
CA LYS A 405 2.90 23.41 -19.26
C LYS A 405 3.32 22.89 -20.64
N TYR A 406 3.77 21.64 -20.71
CA TYR A 406 4.14 20.99 -21.97
C TYR A 406 3.24 19.79 -22.26
N GLN A 407 2.80 19.69 -23.51
CA GLN A 407 1.96 18.61 -24.00
C GLN A 407 2.52 18.12 -25.34
N PHE A 408 2.67 16.80 -25.49
CA PHE A 408 2.98 16.21 -26.79
C PHE A 408 1.75 16.31 -27.71
N GLU A 409 1.97 16.54 -28.99
CA GLU A 409 0.92 16.81 -29.97
C GLU A 409 -0.14 15.70 -30.01
N GLU A 410 0.25 14.43 -29.91
CA GLU A 410 -0.67 13.31 -29.91
C GLU A 410 -1.57 13.19 -28.67
N PHE A 411 -1.28 13.96 -27.62
CA PHE A 411 -2.14 14.07 -26.42
C PHE A 411 -3.02 15.33 -26.44
N SER A 412 -3.06 16.06 -27.55
CA SER A 412 -3.94 17.22 -27.70
C SER A 412 -5.40 16.85 -27.39
N GLY A 413 -6.05 17.63 -26.53
CA GLY A 413 -7.44 17.39 -26.11
C GLY A 413 -7.65 16.35 -25.01
N THR A 414 -6.65 15.54 -24.62
CA THR A 414 -6.82 14.49 -23.59
C THR A 414 -6.60 15.00 -22.16
N GLY A 415 -6.15 16.24 -22.02
CA GLY A 415 -5.74 16.82 -20.75
C GLY A 415 -4.45 16.24 -20.18
N VAL A 416 -3.75 15.31 -20.87
CA VAL A 416 -2.45 14.77 -20.46
C VAL A 416 -1.34 15.76 -20.81
N TYR A 417 -0.64 16.25 -19.80
CA TYR A 417 0.51 17.15 -19.92
C TYR A 417 1.49 16.91 -18.77
N HIS A 418 2.68 17.48 -18.86
CA HIS A 418 3.63 17.54 -17.76
C HIS A 418 4.09 18.99 -17.54
N SER A 419 4.52 19.29 -16.31
CA SER A 419 5.19 20.57 -16.03
C SER A 419 6.67 20.44 -16.39
N VAL A 420 7.28 21.54 -16.82
CA VAL A 420 8.69 21.60 -17.21
C VAL A 420 9.31 22.86 -16.62
N PHE A 421 10.08 22.70 -15.56
CA PHE A 421 10.94 23.75 -15.03
C PHE A 421 12.36 23.59 -15.57
N LEU A 422 12.89 24.63 -16.20
CA LEU A 422 14.30 24.70 -16.60
C LEU A 422 15.07 25.61 -15.63
N PRO A 423 16.28 25.23 -15.17
CA PRO A 423 17.05 26.03 -14.24
C PRO A 423 17.44 27.38 -14.87
N SER A 424 17.68 28.40 -14.05
CA SER A 424 17.97 29.76 -14.54
C SER A 424 19.26 29.87 -15.36
N ASN A 425 20.18 28.93 -15.19
CA ASN A 425 21.41 28.80 -15.98
C ASN A 425 21.27 27.81 -17.15
N TRP A 426 20.05 27.41 -17.50
CA TRP A 426 19.79 26.53 -18.64
C TRP A 426 20.21 27.19 -19.96
N GLN A 427 20.85 26.41 -20.83
CA GLN A 427 21.26 26.81 -22.17
C GLN A 427 21.01 25.64 -23.15
N PRO A 428 20.61 25.93 -24.40
CA PRO A 428 20.53 24.91 -25.45
C PRO A 428 21.85 24.15 -25.61
N GLY A 429 21.79 22.82 -25.70
CA GLY A 429 22.97 21.95 -25.80
C GLY A 429 23.75 21.74 -24.50
N GLY A 430 23.32 22.37 -23.39
CA GLY A 430 23.85 22.07 -22.07
C GLY A 430 23.43 20.69 -21.55
N LYS A 431 24.02 20.28 -20.43
CA LYS A 431 23.77 18.97 -19.80
C LYS A 431 23.41 19.17 -18.33
N TYR A 432 22.18 18.84 -17.94
CA TYR A 432 21.61 19.15 -16.63
C TYR A 432 21.06 17.89 -15.97
N PRO A 433 21.22 17.71 -14.64
CA PRO A 433 20.48 16.70 -13.91
C PRO A 433 18.98 16.86 -14.11
N VAL A 434 18.25 15.74 -14.14
CA VAL A 434 16.80 15.73 -14.31
C VAL A 434 16.16 15.11 -13.07
N ILE A 435 15.13 15.77 -12.55
CA ILE A 435 14.26 15.22 -11.52
C ILE A 435 12.85 15.12 -12.08
N MET A 436 12.30 13.91 -12.12
CA MET A 436 10.92 13.66 -12.51
C MET A 436 10.12 13.41 -11.23
N ASP A 437 9.01 14.10 -11.05
CA ASP A 437 8.22 14.12 -9.82
C ASP A 437 6.79 13.64 -10.13
N ILE A 438 6.30 12.67 -9.37
CA ILE A 438 4.93 12.15 -9.50
C ILE A 438 4.08 12.79 -8.39
N PRO A 439 2.97 13.46 -8.73
CA PRO A 439 2.14 14.15 -7.75
C PRO A 439 1.32 13.17 -6.88
N GLY A 440 0.93 13.63 -5.70
CA GLY A 440 0.02 12.93 -4.79
C GLY A 440 -1.41 12.80 -5.33
N ASN A 441 -2.34 12.31 -4.53
CA ASN A 441 -3.77 12.35 -4.88
C ASN A 441 -4.36 13.77 -4.68
N PRO A 442 -5.51 14.09 -5.32
CA PRO A 442 -6.36 15.18 -4.93
C PRO A 442 -6.71 15.03 -3.47
N PHE A 443 -6.31 15.99 -2.66
CA PHE A 443 -6.48 15.95 -1.23
C PHE A 443 -6.57 17.37 -0.69
N GLU A 444 -7.54 17.59 0.18
CA GLU A 444 -7.68 18.79 0.98
C GLU A 444 -7.98 18.36 2.41
N HIS A 445 -7.13 18.73 3.36
CA HIS A 445 -7.30 18.39 4.77
C HIS A 445 -7.69 19.62 5.60
N TYR A 446 -8.33 19.39 6.75
CA TYR A 446 -8.67 20.45 7.72
C TYR A 446 -7.45 21.28 8.20
N TRP A 447 -6.23 20.74 8.10
CA TRP A 447 -4.98 21.45 8.44
C TRP A 447 -4.43 22.32 7.29
N GLY A 448 -5.15 22.40 6.16
CA GLY A 448 -4.78 23.22 5.01
C GLY A 448 -3.70 22.59 4.12
N ASP A 449 -3.55 21.26 4.17
CA ASP A 449 -2.80 20.47 3.19
C ASP A 449 -3.59 20.40 1.89
N ILE A 450 -2.96 20.77 0.78
CA ILE A 450 -3.60 20.79 -0.53
C ILE A 450 -2.70 20.08 -1.54
N SER A 451 -3.27 19.12 -2.26
CA SER A 451 -2.67 18.54 -3.45
C SER A 451 -3.76 18.47 -4.52
N SER A 452 -3.50 18.99 -5.72
CA SER A 452 -4.46 18.85 -6.83
C SER A 452 -4.36 17.49 -7.52
N GLY A 453 -3.27 16.76 -7.25
CA GLY A 453 -2.87 15.55 -7.95
C GLY A 453 -2.48 15.74 -9.42
N ARG A 454 -2.21 16.97 -9.83
CA ARG A 454 -1.79 17.34 -11.19
C ARG A 454 -0.29 17.71 -11.23
N PRO A 455 0.34 17.72 -12.42
CA PRO A 455 1.76 18.04 -12.61
C PRO A 455 2.28 19.29 -11.88
N GLU A 456 1.46 20.33 -11.75
CA GLU A 456 1.82 21.58 -11.06
C GLU A 456 1.99 21.45 -9.54
N SER A 457 1.51 20.36 -8.92
CA SER A 457 1.65 20.07 -7.48
C SER A 457 2.90 19.26 -7.14
N SER A 458 3.98 19.41 -7.90
CA SER A 458 5.20 18.58 -7.80
C SER A 458 6.45 19.43 -7.47
N PRO A 459 6.58 19.96 -6.23
CA PRO A 459 7.66 20.88 -5.88
C PRO A 459 8.95 20.18 -5.42
N ILE A 460 8.95 18.86 -5.17
CA ILE A 460 10.05 18.16 -4.48
C ILE A 460 11.34 18.32 -5.27
N GLY A 461 11.30 18.06 -6.59
CA GLY A 461 12.48 18.19 -7.43
C GLY A 461 13.08 19.61 -7.45
N TYR A 462 12.24 20.64 -7.49
CA TYR A 462 12.68 22.03 -7.45
C TYR A 462 13.35 22.37 -6.10
N GLY A 463 12.71 21.97 -5.00
CA GLY A 463 13.22 22.19 -3.65
C GLY A 463 14.56 21.51 -3.38
N VAL A 464 14.64 20.21 -3.69
CA VAL A 464 15.81 19.35 -3.48
C VAL A 464 16.98 19.78 -4.37
N SER A 465 16.73 20.17 -5.63
CA SER A 465 17.80 20.68 -6.51
C SER A 465 18.16 22.14 -6.27
N ASN A 466 17.40 22.85 -5.41
CA ASN A 466 17.50 24.30 -5.25
C ASN A 466 17.35 25.05 -6.59
N GLY A 467 16.44 24.59 -7.45
CA GLY A 467 16.19 25.15 -8.78
C GLY A 467 17.34 24.98 -9.78
N LYS A 468 18.28 24.04 -9.54
CA LYS A 468 19.45 23.81 -10.41
C LYS A 468 19.31 22.60 -11.35
N ALA A 469 18.25 21.81 -11.21
CA ALA A 469 17.92 20.69 -12.09
C ALA A 469 16.78 21.05 -13.04
N ILE A 470 16.68 20.32 -14.15
CA ILE A 470 15.44 20.26 -14.92
C ILE A 470 14.43 19.48 -14.06
N CYS A 471 13.29 20.08 -13.75
CA CYS A 471 12.26 19.43 -12.92
C CYS A 471 10.99 19.21 -13.75
N ILE A 472 10.49 17.98 -13.73
CA ILE A 472 9.34 17.55 -14.53
C ILE A 472 8.26 17.00 -13.62
N GLY A 473 7.08 17.63 -13.55
CA GLY A 473 5.92 17.03 -12.89
C GLY A 473 5.17 16.14 -13.86
N LEU A 474 5.02 14.87 -13.53
CA LEU A 474 4.41 13.85 -14.39
C LEU A 474 2.89 13.74 -14.20
N PRO A 475 2.12 13.40 -15.24
CA PRO A 475 0.75 12.94 -15.10
C PRO A 475 0.70 11.43 -14.85
N CYS A 476 -0.42 10.95 -14.33
CA CYS A 476 -0.86 9.57 -14.55
C CYS A 476 -1.89 9.57 -15.69
N ILE A 477 -2.02 8.45 -16.41
CA ILE A 477 -2.91 8.33 -17.58
C ILE A 477 -4.00 7.32 -17.28
N SER A 478 -5.26 7.61 -17.56
CA SER A 478 -6.38 6.68 -17.39
C SER A 478 -6.51 5.72 -18.57
N PRO A 479 -7.27 4.61 -18.45
CA PRO A 479 -7.42 3.62 -19.53
C PRO A 479 -7.90 4.20 -20.87
N ASP A 480 -8.68 5.28 -20.83
CA ASP A 480 -9.19 6.02 -21.99
C ASP A 480 -8.18 7.01 -22.60
N GLY A 481 -6.94 7.05 -22.08
CA GLY A 481 -5.88 7.92 -22.58
C GLY A 481 -5.93 9.37 -22.06
N ASN A 482 -6.82 9.67 -21.11
CA ASN A 482 -6.95 10.99 -20.50
C ASN A 482 -6.06 11.16 -19.26
N SER A 483 -5.95 12.40 -18.77
CA SER A 483 -5.21 12.67 -17.53
C SER A 483 -5.93 12.10 -16.32
N HIS A 484 -5.18 11.41 -15.48
CA HIS A 484 -5.69 10.77 -14.27
C HIS A 484 -5.08 11.36 -13.01
N VAL A 485 -5.94 11.83 -12.11
CA VAL A 485 -5.50 12.47 -10.87
C VAL A 485 -5.67 11.57 -9.65
N ARG A 486 -6.44 10.47 -9.70
CA ARG A 486 -6.67 9.57 -8.56
C ARG A 486 -5.89 8.26 -8.73
N ALA A 487 -4.94 7.91 -7.87
CA ALA A 487 -4.06 6.73 -8.03
C ALA A 487 -3.25 6.67 -9.36
N LEU A 488 -2.61 5.54 -9.67
CA LEU A 488 -1.56 5.42 -10.71
C LEU A 488 -2.09 5.43 -12.16
N GLY A 489 -3.40 5.28 -12.37
CA GLY A 489 -3.99 5.17 -13.70
C GLY A 489 -3.69 3.83 -14.37
N ASP A 490 -3.81 3.77 -15.69
CA ASP A 490 -3.31 2.66 -16.48
C ASP A 490 -1.79 2.61 -16.36
N VAL A 491 -1.31 1.56 -15.70
CA VAL A 491 0.11 1.39 -15.37
C VAL A 491 0.97 1.34 -16.63
N LYS A 492 0.52 0.64 -17.68
CA LYS A 492 1.29 0.49 -18.90
C LYS A 492 1.34 1.80 -19.69
N GLN A 493 0.21 2.50 -19.80
CA GLN A 493 0.16 3.80 -20.48
C GLN A 493 0.98 4.85 -19.72
N THR A 494 0.87 4.89 -18.39
CA THR A 494 1.62 5.82 -17.55
C THR A 494 3.12 5.55 -17.63
N VAL A 495 3.56 4.29 -17.54
CA VAL A 495 4.98 3.91 -17.71
C VAL A 495 5.49 4.26 -19.11
N ALA A 496 4.70 4.01 -20.16
CA ALA A 496 5.06 4.39 -21.53
C ALA A 496 5.21 5.92 -21.69
N TYR A 497 4.35 6.71 -21.03
CA TYR A 497 4.46 8.16 -21.02
C TYR A 497 5.71 8.64 -20.27
N MET A 498 5.99 8.06 -19.09
CA MET A 498 7.21 8.37 -18.33
C MET A 498 8.48 8.11 -19.17
N LYS A 499 8.54 6.95 -19.84
CA LYS A 499 9.59 6.59 -20.80
C LYS A 499 9.73 7.63 -21.91
N LYS A 500 8.61 8.06 -22.51
CA LYS A 500 8.59 9.08 -23.57
C LYS A 500 9.13 10.43 -23.09
N VAL A 501 8.70 10.88 -21.92
CA VAL A 501 9.18 12.14 -21.33
C VAL A 501 10.67 12.07 -21.02
N ALA A 502 11.17 10.95 -20.50
CA ALA A 502 12.59 10.76 -20.22
C ALA A 502 13.46 10.82 -21.49
N VAL A 503 12.99 10.24 -22.61
CA VAL A 503 13.67 10.37 -23.91
C VAL A 503 13.67 11.81 -24.39
N TRP A 504 12.50 12.45 -24.36
CA TRP A 504 12.33 13.82 -24.82
C TRP A 504 13.20 14.80 -24.03
N VAL A 505 13.20 14.74 -22.71
CA VAL A 505 14.00 15.65 -21.87
C VAL A 505 15.50 15.42 -22.10
N SER A 506 15.93 14.19 -22.34
CA SER A 506 17.32 13.87 -22.69
C SER A 506 17.75 14.50 -24.01
N ARG A 507 16.89 14.43 -25.03
CA ARG A 507 17.21 14.85 -26.40
C ARG A 507 17.02 16.34 -26.64
N GLU A 508 15.92 16.88 -26.17
CA GLU A 508 15.45 18.21 -26.56
C GLU A 508 15.79 19.28 -25.52
N MET A 509 15.91 18.88 -24.24
CA MET A 509 16.08 19.83 -23.12
C MET A 509 17.47 19.76 -22.48
N GLY A 510 18.36 18.89 -22.96
CA GLY A 510 19.71 18.73 -22.39
C GLY A 510 19.73 17.99 -21.05
N GLY A 511 18.74 17.13 -20.79
CA GLY A 511 18.74 16.26 -19.63
C GLY A 511 19.88 15.24 -19.68
N ASP A 512 20.62 15.09 -18.58
CA ASP A 512 21.68 14.11 -18.45
C ASP A 512 21.11 12.71 -18.13
N PRO A 513 21.19 11.72 -19.04
CA PRO A 513 20.69 10.39 -18.78
C PRO A 513 21.39 9.68 -17.62
N ALA A 514 22.63 10.07 -17.29
CA ALA A 514 23.37 9.51 -16.15
C ALA A 514 22.87 10.02 -14.80
N ARG A 515 22.11 11.13 -14.79
CA ARG A 515 21.73 11.90 -13.59
C ARG A 515 20.23 12.21 -13.57
N MET A 516 19.42 11.18 -13.84
CA MET A 516 17.95 11.25 -13.75
C MET A 516 17.46 10.64 -12.43
N ILE A 517 16.72 11.40 -11.63
CA ILE A 517 16.17 10.91 -10.35
C ILE A 517 14.64 10.95 -10.43
N LEU A 518 13.99 9.94 -9.86
CA LEU A 518 12.53 9.88 -9.75
C LEU A 518 12.11 10.19 -8.32
N THR A 519 11.17 11.13 -8.15
CA THR A 519 10.65 11.57 -6.85
C THR A 519 9.13 11.53 -6.84
N GLY A 520 8.53 11.48 -5.65
CA GLY A 520 7.08 11.55 -5.57
C GLY A 520 6.55 11.61 -4.15
N TYR A 521 5.33 12.11 -4.03
CA TYR A 521 4.62 12.33 -2.77
C TYR A 521 3.33 11.51 -2.69
N SER A 522 3.07 10.85 -1.56
CA SER A 522 1.83 10.09 -1.30
C SER A 522 1.61 9.02 -2.38
N ARG A 523 0.54 9.12 -3.18
CA ARG A 523 0.39 8.35 -4.44
C ARG A 523 1.67 8.34 -5.26
N GLY A 524 2.31 9.50 -5.45
CA GLY A 524 3.53 9.63 -6.22
C GLY A 524 4.71 8.92 -5.58
N GLY A 525 4.81 8.93 -4.25
CA GLY A 525 5.81 8.15 -3.52
C GLY A 525 5.66 6.65 -3.80
N GLN A 526 4.42 6.16 -3.84
CA GLN A 526 4.11 4.80 -4.27
C GLN A 526 4.41 4.59 -5.77
N GLY A 527 4.06 5.56 -6.61
CA GLY A 527 4.29 5.53 -8.05
C GLY A 527 5.78 5.45 -8.41
N THR A 528 6.65 6.13 -7.68
CA THR A 528 8.10 6.01 -7.93
C THR A 528 8.62 4.60 -7.68
N ALA A 529 8.06 3.94 -6.68
CA ALA A 529 8.44 2.61 -6.26
C ALA A 529 7.78 1.51 -7.12
N PHE A 530 6.55 1.75 -7.60
CA PHE A 530 5.79 0.85 -8.46
C PHE A 530 6.03 1.14 -9.95
N LEU A 531 5.56 2.28 -10.47
CA LEU A 531 5.67 2.66 -11.88
C LEU A 531 7.12 2.84 -12.30
N GLY A 532 7.91 3.54 -11.49
CA GLY A 532 9.32 3.82 -11.76
C GLY A 532 10.20 2.58 -11.86
N ARG A 533 9.72 1.43 -11.38
CA ARG A 533 10.45 0.16 -11.39
C ARG A 533 9.64 -0.98 -12.01
N TYR A 534 8.55 -0.66 -12.71
CA TYR A 534 7.56 -1.64 -13.17
C TYR A 534 8.16 -2.72 -14.08
N ASP A 535 9.03 -2.32 -14.99
CA ASP A 535 9.81 -3.20 -15.87
C ASP A 535 11.29 -2.79 -15.90
N ASP A 536 12.12 -3.59 -16.56
CA ASP A 536 13.57 -3.37 -16.60
C ASP A 536 13.94 -2.09 -17.38
N GLU A 537 13.14 -1.69 -18.36
CA GLU A 537 13.42 -0.54 -19.22
C GLU A 537 13.12 0.79 -18.50
N ILE A 538 11.99 0.90 -17.78
CA ILE A 538 11.73 2.10 -16.95
C ILE A 538 12.73 2.18 -15.80
N ALA A 539 13.07 1.04 -15.19
CA ALA A 539 14.02 1.01 -14.08
C ALA A 539 15.45 1.38 -14.51
N ASP A 540 15.82 1.24 -15.78
CA ASP A 540 17.14 1.59 -16.32
C ASP A 540 17.41 3.11 -16.34
N ILE A 541 16.35 3.91 -16.35
CA ILE A 541 16.43 5.37 -16.49
C ILE A 541 17.01 6.01 -15.24
N TRP A 542 16.64 5.53 -14.05
CA TRP A 542 16.86 6.26 -12.80
C TRP A 542 18.24 6.01 -12.18
N LEU A 543 18.89 7.07 -11.74
CA LEU A 543 20.08 7.04 -10.89
C LEU A 543 19.72 6.79 -9.42
N GLY A 544 18.51 7.19 -9.00
CA GLY A 544 18.01 6.99 -7.64
C GLY A 544 16.56 7.43 -7.50
N TRP A 545 16.00 7.17 -6.31
CA TRP A 545 14.61 7.46 -5.99
C TRP A 545 14.45 8.24 -4.69
N LEU A 546 13.50 9.18 -4.65
CA LEU A 546 13.02 9.79 -3.41
C LEU A 546 11.54 9.49 -3.22
N HIS A 547 11.22 8.84 -2.10
CA HIS A 547 9.87 8.46 -1.74
C HIS A 547 9.42 9.32 -0.58
N TYR A 548 8.34 10.08 -0.74
CA TYR A 548 7.75 10.82 0.36
C TYR A 548 6.36 10.29 0.66
N ASP A 549 6.16 9.77 1.88
CA ASP A 549 4.85 9.40 2.41
C ASP A 549 4.07 8.39 1.55
N GLY A 550 4.81 7.54 0.83
CA GLY A 550 4.29 6.49 -0.01
C GLY A 550 5.42 5.68 -0.62
N PHE A 551 5.25 4.36 -0.71
CA PHE A 551 6.24 3.44 -1.27
C PHE A 551 5.56 2.14 -1.71
N ASP A 552 6.30 1.29 -2.40
CA ASP A 552 5.87 -0.03 -2.85
C ASP A 552 5.88 -1.00 -1.66
N MET A 553 4.88 -0.86 -0.78
CA MET A 553 4.68 -1.76 0.34
C MET A 553 3.80 -2.95 -0.08
N PRO A 554 4.15 -4.17 0.33
CA PRO A 554 3.22 -5.31 0.29
C PRO A 554 2.10 -5.18 1.33
N LEU A 555 2.36 -4.39 2.37
CA LEU A 555 1.40 -3.98 3.36
C LEU A 555 0.75 -2.69 2.88
N GLU A 556 -0.30 -2.86 2.06
CA GLU A 556 -1.02 -1.84 1.29
C GLU A 556 -0.33 -1.38 -0.02
N PRO A 557 -0.85 -1.80 -1.19
CA PRO A 557 -1.47 -0.79 -2.02
C PRO A 557 -2.68 -0.28 -1.24
N HIS A 558 -2.74 1.01 -0.89
CA HIS A 558 -3.97 1.58 -0.34
C HIS A 558 -5.15 1.08 -1.19
N VAL A 559 -6.31 0.85 -0.59
CA VAL A 559 -7.57 0.50 -1.28
C VAL A 559 -7.76 1.36 -2.56
N HIS A 560 -7.24 2.60 -2.58
CA HIS A 560 -7.19 3.51 -3.72
C HIS A 560 -6.22 3.12 -4.86
N MET A 561 -5.05 2.56 -4.57
CA MET A 561 -4.06 2.13 -5.55
C MET A 561 -4.56 0.98 -6.40
N ARG A 562 -5.06 -0.12 -5.83
CA ARG A 562 -5.64 -1.22 -6.63
C ARG A 562 -6.86 -0.76 -7.42
N LYS A 563 -7.71 0.07 -6.80
CA LYS A 563 -8.97 0.55 -7.39
C LYS A 563 -8.80 1.39 -8.66
N TYR A 564 -7.76 2.20 -8.73
CA TYR A 564 -7.51 3.07 -9.89
C TYR A 564 -6.12 2.86 -10.51
N SER A 565 -5.50 1.70 -10.28
CA SER A 565 -4.40 1.19 -11.10
C SER A 565 -4.97 0.17 -12.06
N TYR A 566 -4.93 0.48 -13.35
CA TYR A 566 -5.52 -0.37 -14.38
C TYR A 566 -4.42 -1.13 -15.12
N ASN A 567 -4.80 -2.26 -15.73
CA ASN A 567 -3.90 -3.15 -16.47
C ASN A 567 -2.77 -3.75 -15.63
N VAL A 568 -3.11 -4.11 -14.38
CA VAL A 568 -2.29 -4.79 -13.37
C VAL A 568 -2.84 -6.18 -13.07
N THR A 569 -2.02 -7.06 -12.50
CA THR A 569 -2.43 -8.38 -12.00
C THR A 569 -2.27 -8.49 -10.49
N GLU A 570 -2.83 -9.54 -9.87
CA GLU A 570 -2.59 -9.80 -8.44
C GLU A 570 -1.10 -9.99 -8.13
N ASP A 571 -0.33 -10.59 -9.04
CA ASP A 571 1.12 -10.74 -8.88
C ASP A 571 1.85 -9.40 -8.79
N ASP A 572 1.28 -8.32 -9.33
CA ASP A 572 1.85 -6.97 -9.19
C ASP A 572 1.90 -6.49 -7.74
N TYR A 573 1.09 -7.07 -6.85
CA TYR A 573 0.94 -6.65 -5.47
C TYR A 573 1.41 -7.68 -4.45
N ARG A 574 1.91 -8.84 -4.88
CA ARG A 574 2.41 -9.89 -3.98
C ARG A 574 3.89 -9.73 -3.69
N VAL A 575 4.30 -9.96 -2.43
CA VAL A 575 5.71 -9.99 -2.00
C VAL A 575 6.52 -10.99 -2.82
N ASP A 576 6.00 -12.21 -2.93
CA ASP A 576 6.59 -13.33 -3.67
C ASP A 576 6.37 -13.22 -5.20
N GLY A 577 5.63 -12.20 -5.64
CA GLY A 577 5.35 -11.89 -7.04
C GLY A 577 6.27 -10.81 -7.62
N ASN A 578 5.70 -9.72 -8.13
CA ASN A 578 6.45 -8.67 -8.81
C ASN A 578 7.03 -7.61 -7.86
N ILE A 579 6.61 -7.52 -6.60
CA ILE A 579 7.24 -6.61 -5.61
C ILE A 579 8.74 -6.92 -5.53
N ILE A 580 9.12 -8.16 -5.22
CA ILE A 580 10.55 -8.52 -5.11
C ILE A 580 11.33 -8.24 -6.39
N LYS A 581 10.70 -8.37 -7.57
CA LYS A 581 11.33 -8.03 -8.86
C LYS A 581 11.58 -6.53 -8.99
N ARG A 582 10.62 -5.68 -8.62
CA ARG A 582 10.78 -4.21 -8.63
C ARG A 582 11.87 -3.75 -7.68
N PHE A 583 11.96 -4.37 -6.50
CA PHE A 583 13.03 -4.11 -5.54
C PHE A 583 14.40 -4.56 -6.08
N ALA A 584 14.50 -5.75 -6.67
CA ALA A 584 15.74 -6.24 -7.29
C ALA A 584 16.29 -5.29 -8.38
N ARG A 585 15.41 -4.52 -9.04
CA ARG A 585 15.80 -3.51 -10.03
C ARG A 585 16.51 -2.30 -9.42
N ILE A 586 16.53 -2.09 -8.11
CA ILE A 586 17.30 -1.00 -7.48
C ILE A 586 18.80 -1.16 -7.84
N LYS A 587 19.33 -2.38 -7.83
CA LYS A 587 20.72 -2.69 -8.22
C LYS A 587 21.76 -1.82 -7.50
N GLY A 588 21.56 -1.61 -6.19
CA GLY A 588 22.46 -0.80 -5.36
C GLY A 588 22.36 0.72 -5.56
N ARG A 589 21.45 1.21 -6.40
CA ARG A 589 21.25 2.65 -6.62
C ARG A 589 20.57 3.33 -5.42
N SER A 590 20.90 4.60 -5.25
CA SER A 590 20.56 5.40 -4.07
C SER A 590 19.05 5.60 -3.89
N THR A 591 18.56 5.41 -2.66
CA THR A 591 17.15 5.62 -2.30
C THR A 591 17.04 6.52 -1.07
N PHE A 592 16.15 7.51 -1.10
CA PHE A 592 15.85 8.39 0.03
C PHE A 592 14.37 8.29 0.40
N ILE A 593 14.07 8.01 1.66
CA ILE A 593 12.70 7.93 2.15
C ILE A 593 12.46 9.07 3.12
N VAL A 594 11.41 9.83 2.85
CA VAL A 594 10.89 10.89 3.71
C VAL A 594 9.52 10.45 4.22
N ASN A 595 9.24 10.67 5.50
CA ASN A 595 7.96 10.29 6.08
C ASN A 595 7.43 11.29 7.12
N SER A 596 6.12 11.43 7.22
CA SER A 596 5.42 12.18 8.27
C SER A 596 5.09 11.33 9.51
N GLY A 597 5.30 10.01 9.51
CA GLY A 597 5.11 9.21 10.74
C GLY A 597 5.15 7.67 10.66
N TYR A 598 5.29 7.05 9.49
CA TYR A 598 5.34 5.57 9.36
C TYR A 598 6.78 5.04 9.38
N VAL A 599 7.40 5.02 10.57
CA VAL A 599 8.86 4.95 10.72
C VAL A 599 9.47 3.56 10.42
N ASN A 600 8.79 2.44 10.73
CA ASN A 600 9.52 1.17 10.92
C ASN A 600 9.39 0.11 9.83
N LEU A 601 8.47 0.26 8.88
CA LEU A 601 8.25 -0.76 7.84
C LEU A 601 9.29 -0.71 6.72
N PHE A 602 9.74 0.51 6.38
CA PHE A 602 10.68 0.74 5.29
C PHE A 602 12.09 0.24 5.61
N GLU A 603 12.55 0.50 6.84
CA GLU A 603 13.88 0.10 7.28
C GLU A 603 14.02 -1.42 7.34
N ALA A 604 12.98 -2.14 7.79
CA ALA A 604 12.97 -3.60 7.80
C ALA A 604 13.08 -4.16 6.37
N TYR A 605 12.16 -3.81 5.46
CA TYR A 605 12.20 -4.28 4.06
C TYR A 605 13.53 -3.97 3.38
N ASN A 606 14.04 -2.75 3.53
CA ASN A 606 15.30 -2.33 2.92
C ASN A 606 16.49 -3.12 3.48
N LYS A 607 16.50 -3.43 4.78
CA LYS A 607 17.52 -4.29 5.41
C LYS A 607 17.49 -5.73 4.91
N LYS A 608 16.30 -6.31 4.63
CA LYS A 608 16.17 -7.69 4.09
C LYS A 608 16.92 -7.88 2.79
N TYR A 609 16.72 -6.91 1.90
CA TYR A 609 17.07 -7.01 0.50
C TYR A 609 18.35 -6.22 0.18
N GLY A 610 18.97 -5.62 1.20
CA GLY A 610 20.28 -4.98 1.09
C GLY A 610 20.27 -3.69 0.27
N PHE A 611 19.19 -2.89 0.37
CA PHE A 611 19.11 -1.64 -0.38
C PHE A 611 19.75 -0.47 0.38
N PRO A 612 20.60 0.35 -0.28
CA PRO A 612 21.15 1.55 0.32
C PRO A 612 20.05 2.62 0.40
N CYS A 613 19.46 2.74 1.59
CA CYS A 613 18.39 3.68 1.87
C CYS A 613 18.79 4.60 3.02
N GLU A 614 18.57 5.89 2.83
CA GLU A 614 18.55 6.87 3.90
C GLU A 614 17.10 7.22 4.22
N HIS A 615 16.78 7.39 5.50
CA HIS A 615 15.42 7.64 5.96
C HIS A 615 15.39 8.85 6.90
N VAL A 616 14.42 9.74 6.68
CA VAL A 616 14.23 10.96 7.47
C VAL A 616 12.76 11.23 7.73
N LEU A 617 12.46 11.85 8.86
CA LEU A 617 11.12 12.32 9.19
C LEU A 617 10.99 13.81 8.91
N THR A 618 9.86 14.24 8.35
CA THR A 618 9.61 15.67 8.09
C THR A 618 9.59 16.50 9.36
N GLY A 619 9.18 15.89 10.49
CA GLY A 619 9.02 16.56 11.78
C GLY A 619 7.78 17.45 11.87
N SER A 620 7.09 17.72 10.75
CA SER A 620 5.78 18.37 10.72
C SER A 620 4.64 17.35 10.80
N ARG A 621 3.43 17.82 11.13
CA ARG A 621 2.20 17.00 11.12
C ARG A 621 1.56 16.87 9.72
N ASN A 622 1.99 17.72 8.78
CA ASN A 622 1.34 17.87 7.50
C ASN A 622 1.69 16.71 6.55
N HIS A 623 0.68 16.26 5.81
CA HIS A 623 0.84 15.37 4.66
C HIS A 623 0.79 16.26 3.42
N ASN A 624 1.92 16.89 3.09
CA ASN A 624 2.09 17.74 1.89
C ASN A 624 3.57 17.80 1.46
N PRO A 625 3.89 18.07 0.18
CA PRO A 625 5.26 18.09 -0.32
C PRO A 625 6.00 19.42 -0.06
N ASP A 626 5.35 20.39 0.59
CA ASP A 626 5.85 21.76 0.73
C ASP A 626 7.09 21.84 1.63
N TRP A 627 7.34 20.83 2.48
CA TRP A 627 8.58 20.74 3.27
C TRP A 627 9.84 20.91 2.40
N SER A 628 9.75 20.58 1.11
CA SER A 628 10.85 20.73 0.14
C SER A 628 11.16 22.19 -0.23
N LEU A 629 10.25 23.13 0.07
CA LEU A 629 10.39 24.57 -0.18
C LEU A 629 10.66 25.37 1.11
N MET A 630 10.58 24.70 2.26
CA MET A 630 10.72 25.29 3.60
C MET A 630 12.10 25.05 4.18
N GLU A 631 12.57 25.96 5.03
CA GLU A 631 13.84 25.84 5.75
C GLU A 631 13.74 24.78 6.86
N THR A 632 13.82 23.51 6.46
CA THR A 632 13.71 22.33 7.32
C THR A 632 15.00 21.54 7.36
N GLU A 633 15.25 20.81 8.45
CA GLU A 633 16.39 19.88 8.53
C GLU A 633 16.26 18.72 7.52
N THR A 634 15.02 18.32 7.24
CA THR A 634 14.66 17.33 6.22
C THR A 634 15.13 17.75 4.83
N LEU A 635 14.90 19.01 4.43
CA LEU A 635 15.37 19.52 3.14
C LEU A 635 16.90 19.58 3.08
N LYS A 636 17.59 19.92 4.17
CA LYS A 636 19.06 19.91 4.20
C LYS A 636 19.60 18.50 3.94
N GLN A 637 19.04 17.49 4.59
CA GLN A 637 19.42 16.09 4.39
C GLN A 637 19.10 15.61 2.97
N ALA A 638 17.91 15.93 2.45
CA ALA A 638 17.54 15.59 1.07
C ALA A 638 18.50 16.22 0.03
N ARG A 639 18.97 17.44 0.27
CA ARG A 639 19.96 18.12 -0.59
C ARG A 639 21.34 17.49 -0.53
N GLN A 640 21.76 17.04 0.65
CA GLN A 640 23.02 16.30 0.83
C GLN A 640 22.95 14.97 0.09
N TRP A 641 21.87 14.21 0.29
CA TRP A 641 21.60 12.97 -0.43
C TRP A 641 21.62 13.17 -1.95
N TYR A 642 20.89 14.18 -2.45
CA TYR A 642 20.85 14.51 -3.87
C TYR A 642 22.24 14.81 -4.42
N SER A 643 22.99 15.68 -3.74
CA SER A 643 24.33 16.08 -4.18
C SER A 643 25.31 14.90 -4.20
N ARG A 644 25.30 14.05 -3.16
CA ARG A 644 26.10 12.82 -3.14
C ARG A 644 25.70 11.86 -4.26
N THR A 645 24.40 11.62 -4.44
CA THR A 645 23.88 10.70 -5.47
C THR A 645 24.37 11.09 -6.86
N LEU A 646 24.39 12.39 -7.20
CA LEU A 646 24.87 12.88 -8.49
C LEU A 646 26.38 12.74 -8.73
N ILE A 647 27.17 12.60 -7.65
CA ILE A 647 28.63 12.52 -7.67
C ILE A 647 29.08 11.05 -7.61
N GLU A 648 28.56 10.29 -6.64
CA GLU A 648 28.98 8.93 -6.35
C GLU A 648 28.51 7.94 -7.41
N LEU A 649 27.36 8.20 -8.03
CA LEU A 649 26.74 7.32 -9.03
C LEU A 649 26.63 5.86 -8.56
N THR A 650 26.32 5.64 -7.28
CA THR A 650 26.23 4.32 -6.62
C THR A 650 25.32 3.36 -7.37
N GLY A 651 25.70 2.08 -7.44
CA GLY A 651 24.96 1.06 -8.19
C GLY A 651 25.12 1.17 -9.72
N THR A 652 26.10 1.95 -10.20
CA THR A 652 26.36 2.14 -11.62
C THR A 652 27.85 1.98 -11.99
N GLY A 653 28.10 1.78 -13.28
CA GLY A 653 29.44 1.76 -13.87
C GLY A 653 29.52 2.64 -15.12
N GLN A 654 30.69 2.62 -15.76
CA GLN A 654 30.95 3.32 -17.01
C GLN A 654 31.14 2.32 -18.14
N ALA A 655 30.90 2.77 -19.37
CA ALA A 655 31.32 2.04 -20.56
C ALA A 655 31.90 3.02 -21.56
N SER A 656 33.02 2.66 -22.16
CA SER A 656 33.64 3.47 -23.22
C SER A 656 34.16 2.58 -24.32
N GLY A 657 34.29 3.14 -25.51
CA GLY A 657 34.63 2.36 -26.67
C GLY A 657 35.08 3.19 -27.84
N ILE A 658 35.44 2.47 -28.90
CA ILE A 658 35.72 3.03 -30.22
C ILE A 658 34.92 2.27 -31.27
N VAL A 659 34.42 3.00 -32.26
CA VAL A 659 33.85 2.45 -33.49
C VAL A 659 34.86 2.69 -34.61
N THR A 660 35.31 1.61 -35.22
CA THR A 660 36.15 1.67 -36.42
C THR A 660 35.44 1.03 -37.61
N ASP A 661 35.91 1.35 -38.81
CA ASP A 661 35.56 0.60 -40.02
C ASP A 661 36.45 -0.65 -40.17
N THR A 662 36.19 -1.42 -41.22
CA THR A 662 36.94 -2.66 -41.54
C THR A 662 38.43 -2.44 -41.79
N ASN A 663 38.89 -1.19 -41.96
CA ASN A 663 40.29 -0.82 -42.10
C ASN A 663 40.86 -0.21 -40.81
N SER A 664 40.18 -0.39 -39.68
CA SER A 664 40.54 0.17 -38.36
C SER A 664 40.56 1.71 -38.31
N ARG A 665 39.85 2.38 -39.23
CA ARG A 665 39.74 3.85 -39.21
C ARG A 665 38.55 4.28 -38.35
N PRO A 666 38.70 5.32 -37.51
CA PRO A 666 37.60 5.78 -36.66
C PRO A 666 36.38 6.24 -37.46
N VAL A 667 35.19 5.87 -36.99
CA VAL A 667 33.92 6.29 -37.60
C VAL A 667 33.33 7.42 -36.77
N GLN A 668 33.29 8.64 -37.33
CA GLN A 668 32.65 9.80 -36.72
C GLN A 668 31.14 9.77 -36.91
N GLY A 669 30.38 10.20 -35.89
CA GLY A 669 28.93 10.37 -35.97
C GLY A 669 28.14 9.06 -35.95
N ALA A 670 28.79 7.93 -35.69
CA ALA A 670 28.10 6.68 -35.37
C ALA A 670 27.39 6.81 -34.02
N VAL A 671 26.19 6.26 -33.89
CA VAL A 671 25.42 6.34 -32.65
C VAL A 671 25.39 4.97 -31.99
N VAL A 672 25.87 4.91 -30.76
CA VAL A 672 25.78 3.71 -29.91
C VAL A 672 24.61 3.89 -28.96
N TYR A 673 23.72 2.91 -28.91
CA TYR A 673 22.60 2.84 -27.99
C TYR A 673 22.82 1.74 -26.95
N THR A 674 22.34 1.97 -25.74
CA THR A 674 22.31 0.95 -24.70
C THR A 674 21.11 1.18 -23.78
N GLY A 675 19.90 1.00 -24.31
CA GLY A 675 18.66 1.33 -23.60
C GLY A 675 18.07 2.67 -24.02
N LEU A 676 16.94 3.01 -23.42
CA LEU A 676 16.01 3.99 -23.97
C LEU A 676 16.56 5.44 -23.99
N THR A 677 17.13 5.88 -22.88
CA THR A 677 17.71 7.23 -22.74
C THR A 677 19.23 7.26 -22.92
N ARG A 678 19.86 6.09 -23.12
CA ARG A 678 21.32 5.94 -23.10
C ARG A 678 21.86 5.81 -24.52
N PHE A 679 22.27 6.94 -25.10
CA PHE A 679 22.93 6.97 -26.40
C PHE A 679 24.12 7.93 -26.40
N ALA A 680 25.10 7.65 -27.24
CA ALA A 680 26.28 8.50 -27.45
C ALA A 680 26.68 8.46 -28.93
N SER A 681 26.95 9.63 -29.49
CA SER A 681 27.52 9.76 -30.84
C SER A 681 29.04 9.78 -30.76
N THR A 682 29.70 9.11 -31.70
CA THR A 682 31.15 9.07 -31.74
C THR A 682 31.76 10.40 -32.19
N GLY A 683 32.85 10.78 -31.52
CA GLY A 683 33.68 11.92 -31.93
C GLY A 683 34.49 11.64 -33.20
N ASN A 684 35.34 12.59 -33.60
CA ASN A 684 36.21 12.46 -34.77
C ASN A 684 37.25 11.33 -34.61
N ASP A 685 37.53 10.93 -33.36
CA ASP A 685 38.39 9.82 -32.99
C ASP A 685 37.62 8.48 -32.85
N GLY A 686 36.34 8.45 -33.25
CA GLY A 686 35.47 7.27 -33.20
C GLY A 686 35.06 6.86 -31.79
N ARG A 687 35.41 7.64 -30.76
CA ARG A 687 35.18 7.25 -29.36
C ARG A 687 33.80 7.64 -28.86
N PHE A 688 33.28 6.84 -27.94
CA PHE A 688 32.06 7.12 -27.18
C PHE A 688 32.25 6.76 -25.70
N VAL A 689 31.48 7.42 -24.83
CA VAL A 689 31.50 7.21 -23.38
C VAL A 689 30.09 7.26 -22.82
N PHE A 690 29.80 6.35 -21.90
CA PHE A 690 28.61 6.29 -21.09
C PHE A 690 29.01 6.35 -19.62
N GLU A 691 28.32 7.20 -18.87
CA GLU A 691 28.39 7.27 -17.41
C GLU A 691 27.07 6.81 -16.80
N GLY A 692 27.11 6.39 -15.53
CA GLY A 692 25.92 6.14 -14.75
C GLY A 692 25.08 4.97 -15.27
N LEU A 693 25.70 3.95 -15.86
CA LEU A 693 25.00 2.77 -16.38
C LEU A 693 24.68 1.80 -15.24
N PRO A 694 23.40 1.40 -15.03
CA PRO A 694 23.06 0.43 -14.00
C PRO A 694 23.85 -0.88 -14.17
N VAL A 695 24.30 -1.46 -13.06
CA VAL A 695 25.10 -2.69 -13.09
C VAL A 695 24.35 -3.88 -13.67
N GLY A 696 25.10 -4.84 -14.21
CA GLY A 696 24.57 -6.07 -14.78
C GLY A 696 24.71 -6.17 -16.31
N PRO A 697 24.12 -7.23 -16.91
CA PRO A 697 24.23 -7.49 -18.35
C PRO A 697 23.51 -6.43 -19.17
N ARG A 698 24.08 -6.09 -20.32
CA ARG A 698 23.63 -4.97 -21.13
C ARG A 698 24.02 -5.12 -22.60
N GLU A 699 23.05 -4.83 -23.48
CA GLU A 699 23.28 -4.76 -24.92
C GLU A 699 23.73 -3.35 -25.34
N PHE A 700 24.74 -3.30 -26.19
CA PHE A 700 25.16 -2.12 -26.94
C PHE A 700 24.82 -2.34 -28.41
N VAL A 701 24.11 -1.40 -29.01
CA VAL A 701 23.66 -1.45 -30.40
C VAL A 701 24.30 -0.31 -31.18
N LEU A 702 25.11 -0.63 -32.17
CA LEU A 702 25.70 0.33 -33.09
C LEU A 702 24.73 0.63 -34.22
N VAL A 703 24.44 1.91 -34.44
CA VAL A 703 23.60 2.42 -35.53
C VAL A 703 24.40 3.43 -36.34
N ILE A 704 24.46 3.20 -37.65
CA ILE A 704 25.06 4.12 -38.63
C ILE A 704 24.02 4.41 -39.70
N SER A 705 23.81 5.69 -40.00
CA SER A 705 22.83 6.16 -41.00
C SER A 705 21.43 5.54 -40.81
N GLY A 706 20.99 5.44 -39.56
CA GLY A 706 19.68 4.90 -39.19
C GLY A 706 19.54 3.38 -39.27
N LYS A 707 20.60 2.63 -39.61
CA LYS A 707 20.58 1.17 -39.69
C LYS A 707 21.45 0.55 -38.60
N THR A 708 20.92 -0.46 -37.91
CA THR A 708 21.66 -1.29 -36.98
C THR A 708 22.77 -2.04 -37.71
N GLN A 709 24.01 -1.85 -37.27
CA GLN A 709 25.19 -2.49 -37.86
C GLN A 709 25.65 -3.68 -37.02
N ALA A 710 25.66 -3.53 -35.70
CA ALA A 710 26.18 -4.55 -34.80
C ALA A 710 25.56 -4.46 -33.40
N LYS A 711 25.64 -5.57 -32.67
CA LYS A 711 25.22 -5.70 -31.27
C LYS A 711 26.34 -6.34 -30.43
N LYS A 712 26.55 -5.87 -29.21
CA LYS A 712 27.51 -6.45 -28.25
C LYS A 712 26.87 -6.56 -26.87
N GLN A 713 27.11 -7.67 -26.19
CA GLN A 713 26.64 -7.90 -24.82
C GLN A 713 27.82 -7.72 -23.86
N ILE A 714 27.68 -6.83 -22.88
CA ILE A 714 28.70 -6.55 -21.87
C ILE A 714 28.04 -6.51 -20.50
N THR A 715 28.76 -6.97 -19.48
CA THR A 715 28.33 -6.79 -18.09
C THR A 715 28.96 -5.52 -17.53
N ILE A 716 28.14 -4.58 -17.07
CA ILE A 716 28.57 -3.39 -16.35
C ILE A 716 28.85 -3.75 -14.90
N LYS A 717 29.99 -3.32 -14.39
CA LYS A 717 30.42 -3.51 -13.00
C LYS A 717 30.49 -2.16 -12.31
N GLU A 718 30.13 -2.15 -11.02
CA GLU A 718 30.09 -0.93 -10.22
C GLU A 718 31.45 -0.24 -10.16
N GLY A 719 31.49 1.07 -10.37
CA GLY A 719 32.70 1.88 -10.28
C GLY A 719 33.79 1.58 -11.33
N LEU A 720 33.55 0.65 -12.27
CA LEU A 720 34.51 0.27 -13.31
C LEU A 720 34.09 0.80 -14.68
N ASN A 721 35.09 1.00 -15.55
CA ASN A 721 34.89 1.31 -16.96
C ASN A 721 35.01 0.04 -17.81
N SER A 722 33.91 -0.37 -18.43
CA SER A 722 33.87 -1.50 -19.35
C SER A 722 34.18 -1.06 -20.79
N THR A 723 35.10 -1.77 -21.45
CA THR A 723 35.48 -1.47 -22.84
C THR A 723 34.54 -2.15 -23.84
N VAL A 724 33.96 -1.37 -24.75
CA VAL A 724 33.13 -1.84 -25.88
C VAL A 724 33.89 -1.56 -27.18
N LYS A 725 34.01 -2.55 -28.08
CA LYS A 725 34.61 -2.33 -29.42
C LYS A 725 33.66 -2.78 -30.52
N PHE A 726 33.55 -1.95 -31.55
CA PHE A 726 32.88 -2.25 -32.81
C PHE A 726 33.88 -2.05 -33.96
N ASP A 727 34.04 -3.08 -34.78
CA ASP A 727 34.93 -3.11 -35.95
C ASP A 727 34.11 -3.24 -37.24
#